data_AF-A0A7J6DCU6-F1
#
_entry.id   AF-A0A7J6DCU6-F1
#
_cell.length_a   1.000
_cell.length_b   1.000
_cell.length_c   1.000
_cell.angle_alpha   90.00
_cell.angle_beta   90.00
_cell.angle_gamma   90.00
#
_symmetry.space_group_name_H-M   'P 1'
#
loop_
_entity.id
_entity.type
_entity.pdbx_description
1 polymer ?
#
loop_
_entity_poly.entity_id
_entity_poly.type
_entity_poly.pdbx_seq_one_letter_code
_entity_poly.pdbx_strand_id
1 'polypeptide(L)'
;MNLLVLLLLLASARSFPTEPTFPEQTESRLRFAALDEVRLLANGLLQLGHSLRDFVQNTKNQINDIFQKLNIFDKSFYQLSVLASEIKEEEEELKKTTVILKENNEEIKSLSLQINSKVEDIIKERKHLRRQVGGLEEKLSGLSQSLLSAEQVAEISTLKEIILTQEKSIADLLKAVSEQSEQLNNQRTKIKGLENKLNSAHIQETAENLDRKHQSNSLSGYLPYFTSDGSFSSDLPKDCGEVFSQGQKSSGLYAIKPHDSQPFLVKCEFTEEGVFTVIQHRHEGSVDFNQSWEKYEDGFGDFSSEFWLGLKKIYAVAHQGHSLLHIQIEDWRKEKHFMLYQYILEDAAFNYTIHLRLQTGESSSDLDEHTGFRFSTKDHNDGNRDSNCAQDYTGGWWFSICGDINLNGKCIQSRPRANSFSFILPQRTGAMNDSPLQVLTLPTSPYLDQRPGTNGLRKKTHVFQSEKNYLHNFIQCIFSSIDLRDRQGSAMVVGGDGRYFNSTAIQVIVQMAAANGVGRVVIGQNGIMSTPAVSCVIRKIKAIGGIILTASHNPGGPDGDFGIKFNTANGGPAPEAVTNKIFQLSRTIEELAVCPELRVDLGTIGKQSFDLENKFKPFTVEIVDPVESYANSLRNIFDFAVLKELLSGDNHIQIRLDAMHGVTGPYVKKILCEELGSPANSAINCLPLEDFGGGHPDPNLTYAADLVETMKSGQYEFGAAFDGDGDRNMILGKHGFFVNPSDSVAVIAANIFCIPYFQHTGVRGFARSMPTSAALDMVARATKIQLYETPTGWRYFGSLMDAGRLSLCGEESFGTGSDYIREKDGLWAVLAWLSILAVRRQSVEDIMTDHWRTYGRNYYTRFDYEEVDLDAAVEMMLDLELMISDRAFIGQVFTVGEKKYQVEAADNFEYSDPVDGTISRNQGLRIIFKGDSRIIFRLSGTDSFGATVRLYIDSYEKDINKLFRDPQVALAELVTIALQLSQIHERTGRRGPTVIT
;
A
#
# COMPACT_ATOMS: atom_id res chain seq x y z
N MET A 1 25.52 -60.63 20.62
CA MET A 1 25.32 -61.59 21.73
C MET A 1 24.12 -62.44 21.40
N ASN A 2 24.40 -63.62 20.83
CA ASN A 2 23.55 -64.81 20.55
C ASN A 2 24.07 -65.45 19.25
N LEU A 3 25.16 -66.19 19.44
CA LEU A 3 25.59 -67.31 18.62
C LEU A 3 24.83 -68.56 19.13
N LEU A 4 24.86 -69.65 18.35
CA LEU A 4 24.27 -70.98 18.61
C LEU A 4 22.79 -71.13 18.24
N VAL A 5 22.51 -71.86 17.15
CA VAL A 5 21.71 -73.12 17.21
C VAL A 5 21.58 -73.82 15.85
N LEU A 6 21.96 -73.26 14.69
CA LEU A 6 21.72 -73.97 13.41
C LEU A 6 22.95 -74.16 12.49
N LEU A 7 24.10 -74.47 13.08
CA LEU A 7 25.31 -74.91 12.34
C LEU A 7 25.88 -76.26 12.81
N LEU A 8 25.08 -77.07 13.53
CA LEU A 8 25.42 -78.44 13.91
C LEU A 8 24.22 -79.34 13.63
N LEU A 9 24.19 -79.94 12.44
CA LEU A 9 23.73 -81.32 12.19
C LEU A 9 24.12 -81.71 10.74
N LEU A 10 25.34 -82.28 10.64
CA LEU A 10 25.74 -83.44 9.82
C LEU A 10 25.69 -83.27 8.27
N ALA A 11 26.79 -83.25 7.50
CA ALA A 11 27.97 -84.12 7.49
C ALA A 11 27.67 -85.64 7.46
N SER A 12 27.31 -86.17 6.29
CA SER A 12 27.83 -87.47 5.80
C SER A 12 27.38 -87.74 4.36
N ALA A 13 28.28 -87.55 3.39
CA ALA A 13 28.20 -88.24 2.10
C ALA A 13 29.61 -88.70 1.73
N ARG A 14 29.87 -90.01 1.85
CA ARG A 14 31.07 -90.70 1.36
C ARG A 14 30.65 -91.76 0.34
N SER A 15 31.12 -91.56 -0.90
CA SER A 15 31.69 -92.52 -1.88
C SER A 15 30.93 -93.77 -2.41
N PHE A 16 30.63 -93.69 -3.73
CA PHE A 16 30.81 -94.65 -4.86
C PHE A 16 29.98 -95.97 -4.95
N PRO A 17 29.79 -96.63 -6.13
CA PRO A 17 29.91 -96.22 -7.56
C PRO A 17 28.84 -96.82 -8.57
N THR A 18 29.03 -96.52 -9.87
CA THR A 18 28.82 -97.32 -11.13
C THR A 18 27.44 -97.57 -11.78
N GLU A 19 27.36 -97.09 -13.04
CA GLU A 19 26.78 -97.61 -14.31
C GLU A 19 25.42 -98.36 -14.43
N PRO A 20 24.73 -98.22 -15.59
CA PRO A 20 23.38 -98.72 -15.85
C PRO A 20 23.36 -100.08 -16.56
N THR A 21 22.30 -100.88 -16.39
CA THR A 21 21.88 -101.91 -17.38
C THR A 21 20.38 -102.18 -17.31
N PHE A 22 19.75 -102.19 -18.49
CA PHE A 22 18.37 -102.59 -18.77
C PHE A 22 18.17 -104.11 -18.57
N PRO A 23 16.92 -104.58 -18.47
CA PRO A 23 16.39 -105.28 -19.63
C PRO A 23 14.92 -104.97 -19.99
N GLU A 24 14.64 -105.30 -21.24
CA GLU A 24 13.40 -105.22 -21.99
C GLU A 24 12.23 -106.08 -21.49
N GLN A 25 11.04 -105.57 -21.83
CA GLN A 25 9.81 -106.23 -22.27
C GLN A 25 9.12 -107.29 -21.40
N THR A 26 7.85 -107.00 -21.06
CA THR A 26 6.73 -107.91 -21.41
C THR A 26 5.40 -107.15 -21.44
N GLU A 27 4.65 -107.31 -22.52
CA GLU A 27 3.27 -106.86 -22.67
C GLU A 27 2.35 -107.49 -21.61
N SER A 28 1.40 -106.73 -21.05
CA SER A 28 -0.03 -106.96 -21.32
C SER A 28 -0.98 -106.08 -20.47
N ARG A 29 -2.07 -105.68 -21.15
CA ARG A 29 -3.36 -105.16 -20.66
C ARG A 29 -3.45 -103.68 -20.23
N LEU A 30 -3.84 -102.88 -21.22
CA LEU A 30 -4.53 -101.58 -21.05
C LEU A 30 -5.80 -101.74 -20.20
N ARG A 31 -5.83 -101.12 -19.02
CA ARG A 31 -7.07 -100.69 -18.33
C ARG A 31 -7.26 -99.22 -18.66
N PHE A 32 -8.33 -98.86 -19.35
CA PHE A 32 -8.70 -97.47 -19.56
C PHE A 32 -9.32 -96.91 -18.27
N ALA A 33 -8.83 -95.75 -17.82
CA ALA A 33 -9.36 -95.02 -16.66
C ALA A 33 -10.78 -94.50 -16.95
N ALA A 34 -11.64 -94.48 -15.93
CA ALA A 34 -13.01 -94.01 -16.06
C ALA A 34 -13.04 -92.52 -16.47
N LEU A 35 -13.99 -92.12 -17.32
CA LEU A 35 -14.08 -90.79 -17.92
C LEU A 35 -14.07 -89.64 -16.89
N ASP A 36 -14.58 -89.91 -15.69
CA ASP A 36 -14.61 -88.94 -14.58
C ASP A 36 -13.23 -88.68 -13.97
N GLU A 37 -12.35 -89.69 -13.90
CA GLU A 37 -10.96 -89.51 -13.45
C GLU A 37 -10.15 -88.69 -14.46
N VAL A 38 -10.40 -88.89 -15.76
CA VAL A 38 -9.78 -88.10 -16.83
C VAL A 38 -10.25 -86.65 -16.80
N ARG A 39 -11.54 -86.40 -16.52
CA ARG A 39 -12.08 -85.04 -16.34
C ARG A 39 -11.53 -84.36 -15.09
N LEU A 40 -11.38 -85.09 -13.99
CA LEU A 40 -10.81 -84.55 -12.76
C LEU A 40 -9.35 -84.16 -12.95
N LEU A 41 -8.56 -85.00 -13.63
CA LEU A 41 -7.18 -84.71 -14.03
C LEU A 41 -7.10 -83.53 -15.01
N ALA A 42 -7.98 -83.45 -16.01
CA ALA A 42 -8.01 -82.36 -16.98
C ALA A 42 -8.34 -81.01 -16.31
N ASN A 43 -9.30 -80.99 -15.39
CA ASN A 43 -9.64 -79.80 -14.62
C ASN A 43 -8.52 -79.41 -13.65
N GLY A 44 -7.88 -80.38 -12.99
CA GLY A 44 -6.72 -80.14 -12.13
C GLY A 44 -5.53 -79.56 -12.90
N LEU A 45 -5.24 -80.07 -14.10
CA LEU A 45 -4.19 -79.56 -14.98
C LEU A 45 -4.49 -78.15 -15.51
N LEU A 46 -5.76 -77.87 -15.84
CA LEU A 46 -6.20 -76.52 -16.25
C LEU A 46 -6.04 -75.51 -15.10
N GLN A 47 -6.45 -75.90 -13.89
CA GLN A 47 -6.33 -75.03 -12.72
C GLN A 47 -4.86 -74.77 -12.37
N LEU A 48 -4.01 -75.79 -12.49
CA LEU A 48 -2.56 -75.64 -12.35
C LEU A 48 -1.99 -74.69 -13.41
N GLY A 49 -2.42 -74.82 -14.67
CA GLY A 49 -2.02 -73.93 -15.76
C GLY A 49 -2.41 -72.47 -15.53
N HIS A 50 -3.62 -72.23 -15.01
CA HIS A 50 -4.06 -70.89 -14.62
C HIS A 50 -3.24 -70.33 -13.47
N SER A 51 -3.03 -71.09 -12.40
CA SER A 51 -2.19 -70.65 -11.27
C SER A 51 -0.74 -70.39 -11.69
N LEU A 52 -0.17 -71.18 -12.61
CA LEU A 52 1.18 -70.97 -13.12
C LEU A 52 1.26 -69.68 -13.95
N ARG A 53 0.26 -69.42 -14.79
CA ARG A 53 0.17 -68.20 -15.60
C ARG A 53 0.07 -66.96 -14.71
N ASP A 54 -0.76 -67.02 -13.68
CA ASP A 54 -0.97 -65.90 -12.76
C ASP A 54 0.29 -65.66 -11.90
N PHE A 55 1.00 -66.73 -11.50
CA PHE A 55 2.30 -66.63 -10.85
C PHE A 55 3.33 -65.94 -11.76
N VAL A 56 3.48 -66.39 -13.02
CA VAL A 56 4.42 -65.79 -13.98
C VAL A 56 4.09 -64.32 -14.24
N GLN A 57 2.80 -63.97 -14.36
CA GLN A 57 2.39 -62.59 -14.59
C GLN A 57 2.67 -61.70 -13.37
N ASN A 58 2.44 -62.21 -12.16
CA ASN A 58 2.78 -61.49 -10.93
C ASN A 58 4.29 -61.32 -10.76
N THR A 59 5.09 -62.34 -11.06
CA THR A 59 6.56 -62.25 -11.04
C THR A 59 7.06 -61.22 -12.07
N LYS A 60 6.48 -61.19 -13.28
CA LYS A 60 6.82 -60.18 -14.30
C LYS A 60 6.52 -58.76 -13.82
N ASN A 61 5.39 -58.55 -13.14
CA ASN A 61 5.02 -57.25 -12.59
C ASN A 61 5.98 -56.82 -11.45
N GLN A 62 6.37 -57.74 -10.57
CA GLN A 62 7.36 -57.48 -9.52
C GLN A 62 8.74 -57.13 -10.08
N ILE A 63 9.19 -57.84 -11.12
CA ILE A 63 10.45 -57.55 -11.80
C ILE A 63 10.40 -56.16 -12.43
N ASN A 64 9.29 -55.77 -13.07
CA ASN A 64 9.13 -54.43 -13.62
C ASN A 64 9.14 -53.33 -12.56
N ASP A 65 8.53 -53.55 -11.39
CA ASP A 65 8.58 -52.61 -10.27
C ASP A 65 10.01 -52.44 -9.73
N ILE A 66 10.77 -53.54 -9.64
CA ILE A 66 12.20 -53.51 -9.26
C ILE A 66 13.01 -52.71 -10.28
N PHE A 67 12.80 -52.93 -11.58
CA PHE A 67 13.50 -52.16 -12.62
C PHE A 67 13.15 -50.67 -12.58
N GLN A 68 11.90 -50.30 -12.28
CA GLN A 68 11.52 -48.90 -12.09
C GLN A 68 12.23 -48.29 -10.88
N LYS A 69 12.28 -48.99 -9.75
CA LYS A 69 12.97 -48.53 -8.54
C LYS A 69 14.49 -48.38 -8.76
N LEU A 70 15.12 -49.31 -9.47
CA LEU A 70 16.53 -49.21 -9.87
C LEU A 70 16.78 -48.00 -10.77
N ASN A 71 15.91 -47.73 -11.75
CA ASN A 71 16.03 -46.55 -12.61
C ASN A 71 15.86 -45.23 -11.85
N ILE A 72 14.98 -45.19 -10.84
CA ILE A 72 14.83 -44.04 -9.96
C ILE A 72 16.10 -43.86 -9.12
N PHE A 73 16.64 -44.95 -8.57
CA PHE A 73 17.86 -44.92 -7.77
C PHE A 73 19.08 -44.45 -8.57
N ASP A 74 19.28 -44.94 -9.79
CA ASP A 74 20.37 -44.49 -10.69
C ASP A 74 20.26 -43.00 -11.01
N LYS A 75 19.05 -42.50 -11.26
CA LYS A 75 18.83 -41.06 -11.47
C LYS A 75 19.14 -40.24 -10.23
N SER A 76 18.71 -40.68 -9.05
CA SER A 76 19.01 -40.02 -7.78
C SER A 76 20.51 -40.05 -7.46
N PHE A 77 21.20 -41.15 -7.78
CA PHE A 77 22.65 -41.27 -7.57
C PHE A 77 23.44 -40.35 -8.51
N TYR A 78 23.02 -40.25 -9.78
CA TYR A 78 23.59 -39.29 -10.72
C TYR A 78 23.38 -37.85 -10.24
N GLN A 79 22.18 -37.51 -9.78
CA GLN A 79 21.88 -36.19 -9.22
C GLN A 79 22.73 -35.86 -7.97
N LEU A 80 22.93 -36.82 -7.07
CA LEU A 80 23.80 -36.65 -5.91
C LEU A 80 25.27 -36.46 -6.32
N SER A 81 25.73 -37.13 -7.37
CA SER A 81 27.10 -36.95 -7.88
C SER A 81 27.33 -35.57 -8.49
N VAL A 82 26.33 -35.02 -9.19
CA VAL A 82 26.36 -33.66 -9.76
C VAL A 82 26.28 -32.62 -8.64
N LEU A 83 25.39 -32.80 -7.65
CA LEU A 83 25.32 -31.91 -6.48
C LEU A 83 26.64 -31.91 -5.69
N ALA A 84 27.29 -33.07 -5.54
CA ALA A 84 28.57 -33.14 -4.86
C ALA A 84 29.70 -32.44 -5.62
N SER A 85 29.65 -32.37 -6.96
CA SER A 85 30.61 -31.58 -7.73
C SER A 85 30.29 -30.09 -7.68
N GLU A 86 29.01 -29.71 -7.75
CA GLU A 86 28.54 -28.31 -7.61
C GLU A 86 28.94 -27.75 -6.24
N ILE A 87 28.70 -28.48 -5.14
CA ILE A 87 29.10 -28.09 -3.78
C ILE A 87 30.62 -27.89 -3.68
N LYS A 88 31.41 -28.71 -4.36
CA LYS A 88 32.87 -28.60 -4.33
C LYS A 88 33.38 -27.38 -5.10
N GLU A 89 32.70 -27.00 -6.18
CA GLU A 89 32.97 -25.77 -6.92
C GLU A 89 32.56 -24.53 -6.10
N GLU A 90 31.39 -24.56 -5.48
CA GLU A 90 30.91 -23.51 -4.57
C GLU A 90 31.81 -23.34 -3.34
N GLU A 91 32.34 -24.43 -2.77
CA GLU A 91 33.29 -24.36 -1.64
C GLU A 91 34.58 -23.61 -2.01
N GLU A 92 35.09 -23.83 -3.22
CA GLU A 92 36.29 -23.13 -3.72
C GLU A 92 36.02 -21.67 -4.08
N GLU A 93 34.84 -21.33 -4.59
CA GLU A 93 34.42 -19.92 -4.74
C GLU A 93 34.21 -19.24 -3.38
N LEU A 94 33.62 -19.94 -2.40
CA LEU A 94 33.42 -19.41 -1.05
C LEU A 94 34.75 -19.13 -0.36
N LYS A 95 35.77 -19.98 -0.57
CA LYS A 95 37.14 -19.74 -0.09
C LYS A 95 37.76 -18.49 -0.71
N LYS A 96 37.60 -18.28 -2.02
CA LYS A 96 38.08 -17.06 -2.70
C LYS A 96 37.38 -15.81 -2.16
N THR A 97 36.06 -15.85 -2.02
CA THR A 97 35.26 -14.75 -1.49
C THR A 97 35.61 -14.45 -0.02
N THR A 98 35.91 -15.47 0.79
CA THR A 98 36.34 -15.30 2.18
C THR A 98 37.69 -14.59 2.30
N VAL A 99 38.61 -14.83 1.36
CA VAL A 99 39.90 -14.12 1.32
C VAL A 99 39.69 -12.63 0.98
N ILE A 100 38.88 -12.34 -0.05
CA ILE A 100 38.53 -10.96 -0.44
C ILE A 100 37.81 -10.23 0.70
N LEU A 101 36.87 -10.89 1.38
CA LEU A 101 36.16 -10.31 2.52
C LEU A 101 37.08 -10.02 3.70
N LYS A 102 38.11 -10.84 3.93
CA LYS A 102 39.13 -10.56 4.97
C LYS A 102 39.99 -9.34 4.61
N GLU A 103 40.38 -9.21 3.35
CA GLU A 103 41.15 -8.04 2.87
C GLU A 103 40.32 -6.75 2.98
N ASN A 104 39.07 -6.78 2.52
CA ASN A 104 38.14 -5.66 2.63
C ASN A 104 37.86 -5.29 4.10
N ASN A 105 37.78 -6.27 5.01
CA ASN A 105 37.55 -6.00 6.42
C ASN A 105 38.75 -5.34 7.11
N GLU A 106 39.99 -5.71 6.72
CA GLU A 106 41.20 -5.02 7.19
C GLU A 106 41.32 -3.61 6.59
N GLU A 107 40.92 -3.41 5.33
CA GLU A 107 40.89 -2.10 4.68
C GLU A 107 39.86 -1.16 5.33
N ILE A 108 38.65 -1.67 5.62
CA ILE A 108 37.60 -0.94 6.36
C ILE A 108 38.09 -0.58 7.77
N LYS A 109 38.82 -1.47 8.45
CA LYS A 109 39.39 -1.20 9.77
C LYS A 109 40.46 -0.11 9.72
N SER A 110 41.29 -0.10 8.68
CA SER A 110 42.29 0.95 8.42
C SER A 110 41.62 2.31 8.13
N LEU A 111 40.59 2.33 7.28
CA LEU A 111 39.79 3.52 6.97
C LEU A 111 39.07 4.05 8.21
N SER A 112 38.49 3.17 9.03
CA SER A 112 37.84 3.53 10.29
C SER A 112 38.82 4.21 11.26
N LEU A 113 40.05 3.71 11.38
CA LEU A 113 41.09 4.32 12.19
C LEU A 113 41.51 5.70 11.65
N GLN A 114 41.62 5.87 10.33
CA GLN A 114 41.90 7.16 9.71
C GLN A 114 40.77 8.17 9.90
N ILE A 115 39.51 7.74 9.78
CA ILE A 115 38.34 8.58 10.00
C ILE A 115 38.31 9.06 11.45
N ASN A 116 38.51 8.14 12.41
CA ASN A 116 38.54 8.51 13.83
C ASN A 116 39.65 9.52 14.15
N SER A 117 40.83 9.37 13.56
CA SER A 117 41.91 10.36 13.69
C SER A 117 41.52 11.73 13.13
N LYS A 118 40.92 11.78 11.92
CA LYS A 118 40.49 13.04 11.31
C LYS A 118 39.36 13.71 12.09
N VAL A 119 38.44 12.92 12.65
CA VAL A 119 37.36 13.43 13.50
C VAL A 119 37.93 14.07 14.76
N GLU A 120 38.93 13.46 15.41
CA GLU A 120 39.61 14.08 16.55
C GLU A 120 40.32 15.39 16.19
N ASP A 121 40.95 15.46 15.01
CA ASP A 121 41.61 16.68 14.54
C ASP A 121 40.61 17.81 14.26
N ILE A 122 39.47 17.50 13.64
CA ILE A 122 38.37 18.45 13.42
C ILE A 122 37.79 18.93 14.76
N ILE A 123 37.64 18.06 15.74
CA ILE A 123 37.19 18.45 17.09
C ILE A 123 38.18 19.42 17.74
N LYS A 124 39.49 19.20 17.58
CA LYS A 124 40.52 20.12 18.07
C LYS A 124 40.46 21.47 17.36
N GLU A 125 40.34 21.49 16.04
CA GLU A 125 40.19 22.74 15.26
C GLU A 125 38.92 23.50 15.65
N ARG A 126 37.78 22.82 15.79
CA ARG A 126 36.54 23.44 16.24
C ARG A 126 36.69 24.05 17.64
N LYS A 127 37.41 23.39 18.56
CA LYS A 127 37.69 23.92 19.90
C LYS A 127 38.63 25.12 19.85
N HIS A 128 39.56 25.15 18.91
CA HIS A 128 40.44 26.30 18.67
C HIS A 128 39.67 27.50 18.11
N LEU A 129 38.86 27.29 17.08
CA LEU A 129 38.01 28.32 16.47
C LEU A 129 37.03 28.91 17.49
N ARG A 130 36.41 28.09 18.35
CA ARG A 130 35.53 28.58 19.43
C ARG A 130 36.25 29.51 20.41
N ARG A 131 37.52 29.24 20.74
CA ARG A 131 38.33 30.13 21.59
C ARG A 131 38.68 31.44 20.88
N GLN A 132 38.94 31.39 19.57
CA GLN A 132 39.20 32.60 18.79
C GLN A 132 37.95 33.48 18.67
N VAL A 133 36.77 32.88 18.46
CA VAL A 133 35.48 33.60 18.45
C VAL A 133 35.21 34.23 19.81
N GLY A 134 35.38 33.48 20.91
CA GLY A 134 35.22 34.05 22.27
C GLY A 134 36.22 35.19 22.57
N GLY A 135 37.47 35.09 22.09
CA GLY A 135 38.45 36.18 22.23
C GLY A 135 38.17 37.40 21.35
N LEU A 136 37.49 37.21 20.22
CA LEU A 136 36.99 38.30 19.36
C LEU A 136 35.76 38.97 19.99
N GLU A 137 34.88 38.20 20.60
CA GLU A 137 33.71 38.70 21.35
C GLU A 137 34.15 39.52 22.58
N GLU A 138 35.15 39.07 23.33
CA GLU A 138 35.72 39.86 24.44
C GLU A 138 36.35 41.17 23.94
N LYS A 139 37.10 41.14 22.84
CA LYS A 139 37.68 42.35 22.23
C LYS A 139 36.61 43.30 21.69
N LEU A 140 35.54 42.78 21.11
CA LEU A 140 34.39 43.57 20.65
C LEU A 140 33.66 44.24 21.82
N SER A 141 33.51 43.52 22.94
CA SER A 141 32.93 44.08 24.16
C SER A 141 33.81 45.15 24.83
N GLY A 142 35.14 44.97 24.79
CA GLY A 142 36.11 45.96 25.29
C GLY A 142 36.21 47.22 24.41
N LEU A 143 36.12 47.08 23.09
CA LEU A 143 36.09 48.21 22.14
C LEU A 143 34.77 48.99 22.23
N SER A 144 33.66 48.31 22.51
CA SER A 144 32.34 48.92 22.72
C SER A 144 32.27 49.87 23.92
N GLN A 145 33.15 49.71 24.92
CA GLN A 145 33.14 50.56 26.13
C GLN A 145 34.05 51.80 26.02
N SER A 146 34.92 51.89 25.01
CA SER A 146 36.00 52.89 24.98
C SER A 146 35.77 54.09 24.04
N LEU A 147 34.70 54.13 23.22
CA LEU A 147 34.64 55.06 22.08
C LEU A 147 33.29 55.73 21.80
N LEU A 148 32.27 55.59 22.65
CA LEU A 148 30.96 56.20 22.39
C LEU A 148 30.65 57.33 23.37
N SER A 149 30.37 58.52 22.85
CA SER A 149 29.92 59.67 23.63
C SER A 149 28.50 59.44 24.17
N ALA A 150 28.15 60.12 25.27
CA ALA A 150 26.86 59.96 25.94
C ALA A 150 25.64 60.25 25.04
N GLU A 151 25.82 60.99 23.95
CA GLU A 151 24.79 61.24 22.92
C GLU A 151 24.51 60.00 22.05
N GLN A 152 25.53 59.24 21.66
CA GLN A 152 25.37 58.07 20.78
C GLN A 152 24.81 56.85 21.53
N VAL A 153 25.11 56.72 22.82
CA VAL A 153 24.51 55.68 23.68
C VAL A 153 23.02 55.94 23.93
N ALA A 154 22.61 57.22 23.97
CA ALA A 154 21.21 57.59 24.08
C ALA A 154 20.44 57.28 22.78
N GLU A 155 21.02 57.54 21.60
CA GLU A 155 20.42 57.19 20.30
C GLU A 155 20.31 55.68 20.06
N ILE A 156 21.29 54.89 20.49
CA ILE A 156 21.23 53.42 20.37
C ILE A 156 20.19 52.85 21.35
N SER A 157 20.05 53.45 22.53
CA SER A 157 19.03 53.03 23.50
C SER A 157 17.61 53.35 23.02
N THR A 158 17.40 54.50 22.39
CA THR A 158 16.11 54.84 21.77
C THR A 158 15.82 53.98 20.53
N LEU A 159 16.82 53.66 19.70
CA LEU A 159 16.64 52.71 18.59
C LEU A 159 16.29 51.31 19.08
N LYS A 160 16.90 50.86 20.18
CA LYS A 160 16.63 49.54 20.77
C LYS A 160 15.22 49.48 21.39
N GLU A 161 14.75 50.56 22.00
CA GLU A 161 13.35 50.67 22.42
C GLU A 161 12.39 50.68 21.23
N ILE A 162 12.70 51.38 20.14
CA ILE A 162 11.87 51.40 18.93
C ILE A 162 11.79 50.01 18.29
N ILE A 163 12.90 49.26 18.22
CA ILE A 163 12.93 47.89 17.70
C ILE A 163 12.12 46.94 18.59
N LEU A 164 12.27 47.01 19.92
CA LEU A 164 11.47 46.20 20.86
C LEU A 164 9.97 46.55 20.79
N THR A 165 9.65 47.81 20.52
CA THR A 165 8.26 48.26 20.35
C THR A 165 7.69 47.81 19.00
N GLN A 166 8.51 47.77 17.94
CA GLN A 166 8.13 47.23 16.63
C GLN A 166 7.98 45.71 16.65
N GLU A 167 8.86 44.96 17.32
CA GLU A 167 8.73 43.50 17.47
C GLU A 167 7.45 43.14 18.23
N LYS A 168 7.13 43.89 19.28
CA LYS A 168 5.87 43.72 20.03
C LYS A 168 4.65 44.04 19.15
N SER A 169 4.72 45.11 18.36
CA SER A 169 3.64 45.48 17.42
C SER A 169 3.45 44.45 16.30
N ILE A 170 4.55 43.86 15.79
CA ILE A 170 4.50 42.77 14.80
C ILE A 170 3.90 41.50 15.41
N ALA A 171 4.26 41.17 16.66
CA ALA A 171 3.66 40.04 17.37
C ALA A 171 2.16 40.25 17.63
N ASP A 172 1.75 41.47 18.01
CA ASP A 172 0.34 41.82 18.20
C ASP A 172 -0.44 41.83 16.87
N LEU A 173 0.17 42.28 15.77
CA LEU A 173 -0.40 42.20 14.41
C LEU A 173 -0.53 40.76 13.92
N LEU A 174 0.47 39.91 14.13
CA LEU A 174 0.41 38.49 13.77
C LEU A 174 -0.66 37.75 14.59
N LYS A 175 -0.81 38.12 15.87
CA LYS A 175 -1.90 37.62 16.71
C LYS A 175 -3.26 38.07 16.19
N ALA A 176 -3.41 39.35 15.83
CA ALA A 176 -4.63 39.88 15.25
C ALA A 176 -4.98 39.24 13.88
N VAL A 177 -3.98 38.96 13.03
CA VAL A 177 -4.17 38.25 11.75
C VAL A 177 -4.56 36.80 11.98
N SER A 178 -3.98 36.13 12.98
CA SER A 178 -4.37 34.77 13.37
C SER A 178 -5.81 34.73 13.91
N GLU A 179 -6.18 35.68 14.76
CA GLU A 179 -7.55 35.80 15.29
C GLU A 179 -8.56 36.18 14.20
N GLN A 180 -8.18 37.02 13.23
CA GLN A 180 -9.00 37.31 12.04
C GLN A 180 -9.13 36.10 11.12
N SER A 181 -8.06 35.33 10.93
CA SER A 181 -8.08 34.09 10.15
C SER A 181 -9.01 33.06 10.81
N GLU A 182 -8.97 32.94 12.13
CA GLU A 182 -9.88 32.08 12.89
C GLU A 182 -11.34 32.58 12.86
N GLN A 183 -11.56 33.90 12.90
CA GLN A 183 -12.89 34.50 12.69
C GLN A 183 -13.42 34.26 11.27
N LEU A 184 -12.59 34.41 10.25
CA LEU A 184 -12.94 34.14 8.86
C LEU A 184 -13.21 32.66 8.64
N ASN A 185 -12.43 31.77 9.26
CA ASN A 185 -12.66 30.33 9.18
C ASN A 185 -13.97 29.95 9.89
N ASN A 186 -14.23 30.54 11.06
CA ASN A 186 -15.49 30.40 11.78
C ASN A 186 -16.70 30.94 11.00
N GLN A 187 -16.55 32.06 10.29
CA GLN A 187 -17.55 32.59 9.37
C GLN A 187 -17.73 31.68 8.16
N ARG A 188 -16.65 31.10 7.61
CA ARG A 188 -16.69 30.15 6.49
C ARG A 188 -17.38 28.83 6.89
N THR A 189 -17.19 28.35 8.11
CA THR A 189 -17.95 27.22 8.67
C THR A 189 -19.40 27.58 8.99
N LYS A 190 -19.70 28.83 9.38
CA LYS A 190 -21.10 29.29 9.52
C LYS A 190 -21.79 29.43 8.17
N ILE A 191 -21.08 29.91 7.14
CA ILE A 191 -21.57 29.99 5.77
C ILE A 191 -21.78 28.59 5.19
N LYS A 192 -20.81 27.67 5.34
CA LYS A 192 -21.01 26.25 5.01
C LYS A 192 -22.14 25.60 5.80
N GLY A 193 -22.32 25.97 7.06
CA GLY A 193 -23.43 25.51 7.90
C GLY A 193 -24.80 26.09 7.49
N LEU A 194 -24.83 27.31 6.96
CA LEU A 194 -26.03 27.94 6.39
C LEU A 194 -26.31 27.44 4.97
N GLU A 195 -25.29 27.16 4.16
CA GLU A 195 -25.37 26.52 2.84
C GLU A 195 -25.85 25.07 2.98
N ASN A 196 -25.38 24.32 3.98
CA ASN A 196 -25.90 22.99 4.29
C ASN A 196 -27.34 23.04 4.80
N LYS A 197 -27.73 24.10 5.53
CA LYS A 197 -29.14 24.33 5.92
C LYS A 197 -30.03 24.78 4.76
N LEU A 198 -29.48 25.53 3.80
CA LEU A 198 -30.17 25.99 2.59
C LEU A 198 -30.33 24.82 1.60
N ASN A 199 -29.33 23.96 1.49
CA ASN A 199 -29.38 22.73 0.69
C ASN A 199 -30.26 21.65 1.33
N SER A 200 -30.39 21.61 2.67
CA SER A 200 -31.34 20.71 3.36
C SER A 200 -32.79 21.23 3.36
N ALA A 201 -33.03 22.49 3.01
CA ALA A 201 -34.38 23.07 2.89
C ALA A 201 -34.91 23.09 1.44
N HIS A 202 -34.13 22.65 0.45
CA HIS A 202 -34.49 22.71 -0.97
C HIS A 202 -34.77 21.35 -1.64
N ILE A 203 -34.86 20.25 -0.88
CA ILE A 203 -35.38 18.96 -1.36
C ILE A 203 -36.38 18.38 -0.37
N GLN A 204 -37.44 19.14 -0.06
CA GLN A 204 -38.68 18.55 0.45
C GLN A 204 -39.92 19.42 0.19
N GLU A 205 -40.08 19.88 -1.05
CA GLU A 205 -41.31 20.43 -1.67
C GLU A 205 -40.85 21.01 -3.01
N THR A 206 -41.06 20.42 -4.18
CA THR A 206 -42.37 20.24 -4.80
C THR A 206 -42.14 19.45 -6.10
N ALA A 207 -42.42 18.15 -6.07
CA ALA A 207 -42.79 17.39 -7.26
C ALA A 207 -44.32 17.36 -7.34
N GLU A 208 -44.96 18.54 -7.33
CA GLU A 208 -46.40 18.72 -7.51
C GLU A 208 -46.65 20.18 -7.88
N ASN A 209 -46.61 20.48 -9.18
CA ASN A 209 -47.58 21.31 -9.90
C ASN A 209 -47.04 21.71 -11.27
N LEU A 210 -47.60 21.06 -12.28
CA LEU A 210 -47.59 21.54 -13.65
C LEU A 210 -48.32 22.89 -13.75
N ASP A 211 -47.77 23.73 -14.63
CA ASP A 211 -48.48 24.69 -15.48
C ASP A 211 -48.84 26.08 -14.91
N ARG A 212 -48.07 27.09 -15.33
CA ARG A 212 -48.49 28.44 -15.79
C ARG A 212 -47.45 29.52 -15.50
N LYS A 213 -46.59 29.81 -16.47
CA LYS A 213 -46.53 31.10 -17.20
C LYS A 213 -45.22 31.25 -17.96
N HIS A 214 -45.35 31.13 -19.27
CA HIS A 214 -44.48 31.78 -20.25
C HIS A 214 -44.39 33.30 -20.05
N GLN A 215 -43.29 33.85 -20.59
CA GLN A 215 -43.03 35.24 -20.99
C GLN A 215 -42.55 36.23 -19.91
N SER A 216 -41.22 36.39 -19.83
CA SER A 216 -40.54 37.63 -20.27
C SER A 216 -39.01 37.51 -20.11
N ASN A 217 -38.29 37.01 -21.12
CA ASN A 217 -36.86 37.32 -21.26
C ASN A 217 -36.78 38.66 -22.01
N SER A 218 -36.64 39.74 -21.26
CA SER A 218 -36.28 41.04 -21.82
C SER A 218 -34.81 41.02 -22.22
N LEU A 219 -34.59 41.23 -23.52
CA LEU A 219 -33.34 41.73 -24.09
C LEU A 219 -32.87 42.96 -23.29
N SER A 220 -31.73 42.85 -22.62
CA SER A 220 -30.98 44.01 -22.12
C SER A 220 -29.51 43.63 -22.10
N GLY A 221 -28.79 43.97 -23.17
CA GLY A 221 -27.37 43.69 -23.32
C GLY A 221 -26.82 43.85 -24.74
N TYR A 222 -27.67 43.90 -25.77
CA TYR A 222 -27.22 44.34 -27.10
C TYR A 222 -27.24 45.86 -27.19
N LEU A 223 -26.11 46.43 -27.63
CA LEU A 223 -25.81 47.84 -27.99
C LEU A 223 -25.01 48.63 -26.95
N PRO A 224 -23.75 48.94 -27.31
CA PRO A 224 -23.52 50.33 -27.72
C PRO A 224 -22.61 50.46 -28.95
N TYR A 225 -23.01 49.98 -30.15
CA TYR A 225 -22.24 50.26 -31.37
C TYR A 225 -23.05 50.48 -32.67
N PHE A 226 -24.38 50.47 -32.65
CA PHE A 226 -25.16 50.91 -33.82
C PHE A 226 -25.49 52.41 -33.69
N THR A 227 -25.02 53.19 -34.67
CA THR A 227 -25.57 54.53 -34.90
C THR A 227 -26.92 54.41 -35.60
N SER A 228 -27.77 55.43 -35.45
CA SER A 228 -29.14 55.49 -35.97
C SER A 228 -29.27 55.43 -37.51
N ASP A 229 -28.16 55.38 -38.23
CA ASP A 229 -28.11 55.25 -39.70
C ASP A 229 -27.64 53.87 -40.19
N GLY A 230 -27.46 52.89 -39.31
CA GLY A 230 -27.09 51.52 -39.71
C GLY A 230 -25.67 51.38 -40.28
N SER A 231 -24.83 52.41 -40.16
CA SER A 231 -23.39 52.33 -40.43
C SER A 231 -22.62 52.04 -39.14
N PHE A 232 -21.68 51.10 -39.22
CA PHE A 232 -20.73 50.84 -38.13
C PHE A 232 -19.87 52.09 -37.90
N SER A 233 -19.75 52.52 -36.63
CA SER A 233 -18.74 53.50 -36.21
C SER A 233 -17.36 53.10 -36.75
N SER A 234 -16.61 54.06 -37.30
CA SER A 234 -15.28 53.79 -37.86
C SER A 234 -14.23 53.37 -36.82
N ASP A 235 -14.50 53.59 -35.54
CA ASP A 235 -13.65 53.22 -34.39
C ASP A 235 -14.32 52.10 -33.56
N LEU A 236 -14.34 50.89 -34.11
CA LEU A 236 -14.61 49.69 -33.31
C LEU A 236 -13.32 49.27 -32.59
N PRO A 237 -13.40 48.82 -31.33
CA PRO A 237 -12.24 48.33 -30.60
C PRO A 237 -11.65 47.10 -31.29
N LYS A 238 -10.33 46.95 -31.21
CA LYS A 238 -9.60 45.86 -31.88
C LYS A 238 -9.73 44.51 -31.18
N ASP A 239 -9.93 44.53 -29.87
CA ASP A 239 -10.09 43.34 -29.02
C ASP A 239 -10.80 43.70 -27.70
N CYS A 240 -11.03 42.70 -26.84
CA CYS A 240 -11.66 42.90 -25.53
C CYS A 240 -10.80 43.73 -24.55
N GLY A 241 -9.48 43.80 -24.75
CA GLY A 241 -8.58 44.65 -23.96
C GLY A 241 -8.81 46.14 -24.26
N GLU A 242 -9.03 46.48 -25.53
CA GLU A 242 -9.42 47.83 -25.91
C GLU A 242 -10.84 48.15 -25.45
N VAL A 243 -11.79 47.20 -25.52
CA VAL A 243 -13.13 47.35 -24.92
C VAL A 243 -13.02 47.72 -23.43
N PHE A 244 -12.16 47.03 -22.68
CA PHE A 244 -11.94 47.30 -21.26
C PHE A 244 -11.25 48.65 -21.00
N SER A 245 -10.32 49.03 -21.87
CA SER A 245 -9.59 50.31 -21.81
C SER A 245 -10.49 51.50 -22.15
N GLN A 246 -11.49 51.31 -23.01
CA GLN A 246 -12.55 52.27 -23.31
C GLN A 246 -13.59 52.40 -22.17
N GLY A 247 -13.35 51.74 -21.03
CA GLY A 247 -14.12 51.92 -19.79
C GLY A 247 -15.23 50.90 -19.56
N GLN A 248 -15.41 49.92 -20.44
CA GLN A 248 -16.37 48.83 -20.22
C GLN A 248 -15.86 47.89 -19.13
N LYS A 249 -16.75 47.51 -18.19
CA LYS A 249 -16.40 46.68 -17.02
C LYS A 249 -17.28 45.44 -16.82
N SER A 250 -18.31 45.25 -17.66
CA SER A 250 -19.18 44.07 -17.63
C SER A 250 -18.76 43.05 -18.68
N SER A 251 -18.58 41.79 -18.31
CA SER A 251 -18.39 40.69 -19.28
C SER A 251 -19.63 40.54 -20.17
N GLY A 252 -19.46 40.23 -21.46
CA GLY A 252 -20.55 40.18 -22.41
C GLY A 252 -20.12 40.08 -23.86
N LEU A 253 -21.07 40.26 -24.78
CA LEU A 253 -20.82 40.26 -26.22
C LEU A 253 -20.49 41.65 -26.74
N TYR A 254 -19.37 41.77 -27.44
CA TYR A 254 -18.90 43.02 -28.01
C TYR A 254 -18.53 42.84 -29.49
N ALA A 255 -18.78 43.87 -30.28
CA ALA A 255 -18.31 43.93 -31.67
C ALA A 255 -16.88 44.47 -31.67
N ILE A 256 -15.96 43.72 -32.27
CA ILE A 256 -14.57 44.13 -32.45
C ILE A 256 -14.22 44.18 -33.94
N LYS A 257 -13.16 44.94 -34.26
CA LYS A 257 -12.59 45.02 -35.60
C LYS A 257 -11.06 44.99 -35.54
N PRO A 258 -10.46 43.79 -35.44
CA PRO A 258 -9.01 43.61 -35.62
C PRO A 258 -8.51 44.16 -36.96
N HIS A 259 -7.22 44.52 -37.04
CA HIS A 259 -6.61 45.00 -38.29
C HIS A 259 -6.87 44.04 -39.47
N ASP A 260 -7.24 44.61 -40.62
CA ASP A 260 -7.52 43.90 -41.88
C ASP A 260 -8.67 42.87 -41.84
N SER A 261 -9.60 43.00 -40.88
CA SER A 261 -10.80 42.16 -40.78
C SER A 261 -12.13 42.93 -40.93
N GLN A 262 -13.20 42.21 -41.28
CA GLN A 262 -14.56 42.72 -41.16
C GLN A 262 -15.00 42.68 -39.68
N PRO A 263 -15.84 43.61 -39.20
CA PRO A 263 -16.34 43.56 -37.82
C PRO A 263 -17.04 42.24 -37.48
N PHE A 264 -16.75 41.69 -36.30
CA PHE A 264 -17.42 40.50 -35.80
C PHE A 264 -17.63 40.56 -34.27
N LEU A 265 -18.57 39.74 -33.78
CA LEU A 265 -18.86 39.62 -32.35
C LEU A 265 -17.89 38.65 -31.67
N VAL A 266 -17.47 39.01 -30.46
CA VAL A 266 -16.71 38.17 -29.54
C VAL A 266 -17.30 38.22 -28.14
N LYS A 267 -17.07 37.17 -27.35
CA LYS A 267 -17.36 37.17 -25.91
C LYS A 267 -16.13 37.71 -25.17
N CYS A 268 -16.32 38.82 -24.47
CA CYS A 268 -15.33 39.41 -23.58
C CYS A 268 -15.60 38.99 -22.14
N GLU A 269 -14.58 38.46 -21.47
CA GLU A 269 -14.62 38.13 -20.05
C GLU A 269 -13.63 39.00 -19.29
N PHE A 270 -14.16 39.79 -18.34
CA PHE A 270 -13.38 40.63 -17.43
C PHE A 270 -13.40 39.97 -16.05
N THR A 271 -12.23 39.58 -15.57
CA THR A 271 -12.05 38.89 -14.29
C THR A 271 -10.94 39.57 -13.49
N GLU A 272 -10.76 39.18 -12.21
CA GLU A 272 -9.63 39.64 -11.40
C GLU A 272 -8.28 39.14 -11.95
N GLU A 273 -8.29 38.04 -12.71
CA GLU A 273 -7.10 37.41 -13.31
C GLU A 273 -6.70 38.04 -14.65
N GLY A 274 -7.63 38.70 -15.35
CA GLY A 274 -7.34 39.35 -16.62
C GLY A 274 -8.57 39.68 -17.48
N VAL A 275 -8.28 40.20 -18.67
CA VAL A 275 -9.26 40.52 -19.73
C VAL A 275 -9.06 39.55 -20.89
N PHE A 276 -10.10 38.78 -21.21
CA PHE A 276 -10.03 37.70 -22.18
C PHE A 276 -10.95 37.94 -23.37
N THR A 277 -10.40 37.74 -24.58
CA THR A 277 -11.18 37.53 -25.81
C THR A 277 -11.38 36.03 -25.97
N VAL A 278 -12.57 35.51 -25.68
CA VAL A 278 -12.82 34.06 -25.64
C VAL A 278 -12.94 33.50 -27.07
N ILE A 279 -12.01 32.63 -27.46
CA ILE A 279 -11.97 32.00 -28.80
C ILE A 279 -12.66 30.62 -28.84
N GLN A 280 -12.74 29.94 -27.69
CA GLN A 280 -13.36 28.63 -27.52
C GLN A 280 -13.91 28.54 -26.09
N HIS A 281 -15.11 27.98 -25.95
CA HIS A 281 -15.70 27.67 -24.64
C HIS A 281 -16.41 26.31 -24.68
N ARG A 282 -16.04 25.40 -23.77
CA ARG A 282 -16.60 24.04 -23.66
C ARG A 282 -16.84 23.68 -22.20
N HIS A 283 -18.00 23.13 -21.87
CA HIS A 283 -18.40 22.80 -20.50
C HIS A 283 -19.52 21.73 -20.40
N GLU A 284 -20.38 21.59 -21.42
CA GLU A 284 -21.60 20.74 -21.36
C GLU A 284 -21.68 19.69 -22.46
N GLY A 285 -20.87 19.80 -23.53
CA GLY A 285 -20.90 18.90 -24.70
C GLY A 285 -22.14 19.09 -25.60
N SER A 286 -22.79 20.25 -25.55
CA SER A 286 -24.02 20.57 -26.30
C SER A 286 -23.77 20.87 -27.78
N VAL A 287 -22.54 21.21 -28.16
CA VAL A 287 -22.15 21.48 -29.55
C VAL A 287 -21.22 20.38 -30.07
N ASP A 288 -21.51 19.86 -31.26
CA ASP A 288 -20.63 18.90 -31.93
C ASP A 288 -19.42 19.63 -32.51
N PHE A 289 -18.22 19.35 -31.97
CA PHE A 289 -16.97 19.87 -32.48
C PHE A 289 -16.39 19.02 -33.62
N ASN A 290 -16.96 17.87 -33.97
CA ASN A 290 -16.50 17.07 -35.11
C ASN A 290 -16.98 17.64 -36.46
N GLN A 291 -16.59 18.88 -36.75
CA GLN A 291 -17.06 19.67 -37.89
C GLN A 291 -16.12 19.62 -39.11
N SER A 292 -16.59 20.12 -40.25
CA SER A 292 -15.79 20.27 -41.48
C SER A 292 -14.78 21.42 -41.37
N TRP A 293 -13.80 21.45 -42.27
CA TRP A 293 -12.83 22.55 -42.40
C TRP A 293 -13.52 23.90 -42.53
N GLU A 294 -14.49 24.01 -43.43
CA GLU A 294 -15.27 25.24 -43.66
C GLU A 294 -15.94 25.75 -42.38
N LYS A 295 -16.50 24.85 -41.56
CA LYS A 295 -17.11 25.20 -40.28
C LYS A 295 -16.09 25.67 -39.26
N TYR A 296 -14.94 25.01 -39.18
CA TYR A 296 -13.85 25.45 -38.30
C TYR A 296 -13.25 26.79 -38.73
N GLU A 297 -13.25 27.06 -40.03
CA GLU A 297 -12.76 28.31 -40.60
C GLU A 297 -13.70 29.49 -40.30
N ASP A 298 -15.02 29.29 -40.43
CA ASP A 298 -16.04 30.33 -40.25
C ASP A 298 -16.52 30.49 -38.79
N GLY A 299 -16.42 29.43 -37.99
CA GLY A 299 -16.91 29.35 -36.61
C GLY A 299 -18.29 28.68 -36.48
N PHE A 300 -18.57 28.13 -35.30
CA PHE A 300 -19.82 27.43 -35.00
C PHE A 300 -20.15 27.44 -33.50
N GLY A 301 -21.39 27.11 -33.14
CA GLY A 301 -21.89 27.14 -31.76
C GLY A 301 -22.59 28.45 -31.41
N ASP A 302 -22.83 28.66 -30.11
CA ASP A 302 -23.56 29.82 -29.58
C ASP A 302 -22.78 30.41 -28.40
N PHE A 303 -22.60 31.73 -28.39
CA PHE A 303 -21.89 32.46 -27.33
C PHE A 303 -22.53 32.33 -25.94
N SER A 304 -23.82 31.99 -25.88
CA SER A 304 -24.53 31.68 -24.64
C SER A 304 -24.27 30.26 -24.11
N SER A 305 -23.65 29.39 -24.90
CA SER A 305 -23.32 28.01 -24.54
C SER A 305 -21.88 27.64 -24.96
N GLU A 306 -21.70 26.59 -25.76
CA GLU A 306 -20.39 26.18 -26.30
C GLU A 306 -20.20 26.75 -27.71
N PHE A 307 -18.98 27.20 -28.02
CA PHE A 307 -18.68 27.73 -29.35
C PHE A 307 -17.20 27.64 -29.73
N TRP A 308 -16.97 27.73 -31.03
CA TRP A 308 -15.68 27.97 -31.68
C TRP A 308 -15.77 29.24 -32.53
N LEU A 309 -14.90 30.22 -32.27
CA LEU A 309 -15.00 31.54 -32.90
C LEU A 309 -14.81 31.50 -34.43
N GLY A 310 -13.97 30.58 -34.91
CA GLY A 310 -13.61 30.41 -36.33
C GLY A 310 -12.17 30.83 -36.62
N LEU A 311 -11.41 30.02 -37.36
CA LEU A 311 -9.98 30.24 -37.61
C LEU A 311 -9.69 31.57 -38.31
N LYS A 312 -10.55 32.03 -39.24
CA LYS A 312 -10.41 33.36 -39.87
C LYS A 312 -10.40 34.48 -38.84
N LYS A 313 -11.30 34.40 -37.86
CA LYS A 313 -11.46 35.41 -36.81
C LYS A 313 -10.36 35.29 -35.75
N ILE A 314 -9.99 34.06 -35.36
CA ILE A 314 -8.89 33.79 -34.43
C ILE A 314 -7.56 34.32 -35.02
N TYR A 315 -7.29 34.07 -36.30
CA TYR A 315 -6.14 34.62 -37.01
C TYR A 315 -6.13 36.15 -37.00
N ALA A 316 -7.27 36.79 -37.29
CA ALA A 316 -7.38 38.25 -37.26
C ALA A 316 -7.05 38.84 -35.88
N VAL A 317 -7.45 38.18 -34.79
CA VAL A 317 -7.11 38.60 -33.42
C VAL A 317 -5.62 38.35 -33.13
N ALA A 318 -5.09 37.19 -33.51
CA ALA A 318 -3.72 36.77 -33.25
C ALA A 318 -2.67 37.61 -34.01
N HIS A 319 -2.96 37.97 -35.27
CA HIS A 319 -2.04 38.69 -36.15
C HIS A 319 -1.66 40.10 -35.64
N GLN A 320 -2.38 40.61 -34.65
CA GLN A 320 -2.09 41.90 -34.03
C GLN A 320 -0.82 41.89 -33.16
N GLY A 321 -0.31 40.71 -32.76
CA GLY A 321 1.02 40.55 -32.17
C GLY A 321 1.17 40.89 -30.67
N HIS A 322 0.06 41.10 -29.94
CA HIS A 322 0.08 41.57 -28.54
C HIS A 322 -0.70 40.68 -27.55
N SER A 323 -1.09 39.46 -27.92
CA SER A 323 -1.86 38.57 -27.03
C SER A 323 -1.10 37.29 -26.65
N LEU A 324 -1.37 36.78 -25.45
CA LEU A 324 -0.96 35.44 -25.00
C LEU A 324 -2.16 34.50 -25.09
N LEU A 325 -1.91 33.24 -25.42
CA LEU A 325 -2.93 32.20 -25.41
C LEU A 325 -3.05 31.63 -24.00
N HIS A 326 -4.22 31.82 -23.39
CA HIS A 326 -4.57 31.27 -22.08
C HIS A 326 -5.50 30.08 -22.27
N ILE A 327 -5.05 28.89 -21.86
CA ILE A 327 -5.84 27.66 -21.88
C ILE A 327 -6.19 27.32 -20.44
N GLN A 328 -7.47 27.36 -20.10
CA GLN A 328 -7.98 26.94 -18.79
C GLN A 328 -8.75 25.64 -18.95
N ILE A 329 -8.44 24.65 -18.12
CA ILE A 329 -9.09 23.35 -18.11
C ILE A 329 -9.61 23.11 -16.69
N GLU A 330 -10.86 22.68 -16.59
CA GLU A 330 -11.45 22.21 -15.34
C GLU A 330 -11.51 20.69 -15.40
N ASP A 331 -10.89 20.02 -14.42
CA ASP A 331 -10.91 18.57 -14.37
C ASP A 331 -12.22 18.04 -13.73
N TRP A 332 -12.38 16.72 -13.68
CA TRP A 332 -13.57 16.09 -13.09
C TRP A 332 -13.71 16.35 -11.57
N ARG A 333 -12.69 16.91 -10.92
CA ARG A 333 -12.66 17.30 -9.51
C ARG A 333 -13.01 18.78 -9.32
N LYS A 334 -13.31 19.49 -10.41
CA LYS A 334 -13.55 20.95 -10.46
C LYS A 334 -12.31 21.77 -10.11
N GLU A 335 -11.12 21.18 -10.19
CA GLU A 335 -9.87 21.93 -10.07
C GLU A 335 -9.57 22.60 -11.41
N LYS A 336 -9.22 23.88 -11.35
CA LYS A 336 -8.95 24.71 -12.53
C LYS A 336 -7.44 24.82 -12.71
N HIS A 337 -6.99 24.32 -13.84
CA HIS A 337 -5.60 24.39 -14.28
C HIS A 337 -5.50 25.40 -15.43
N PHE A 338 -4.41 26.16 -15.51
CA PHE A 338 -4.20 27.10 -16.60
C PHE A 338 -2.79 27.05 -17.16
N MET A 339 -2.68 27.35 -18.46
CA MET A 339 -1.41 27.41 -19.20
C MET A 339 -1.37 28.66 -20.05
N LEU A 340 -0.22 29.35 -20.05
CA LEU A 340 0.03 30.58 -20.81
C LEU A 340 1.09 30.35 -21.88
N TYR A 341 0.71 30.53 -23.15
CA TYR A 341 1.61 30.42 -24.30
C TYR A 341 1.79 31.75 -25.02
N GLN A 342 3.01 32.04 -25.44
CA GLN A 342 3.24 32.90 -26.58
C GLN A 342 2.92 32.11 -27.85
N TYR A 343 2.11 32.69 -28.75
CA TYR A 343 1.65 31.98 -29.94
C TYR A 343 1.76 32.81 -31.21
N ILE A 344 2.01 32.14 -32.33
CA ILE A 344 1.92 32.68 -33.69
C ILE A 344 0.99 31.77 -34.47
N LEU A 345 -0.03 32.35 -35.11
CA LEU A 345 -0.96 31.62 -35.97
C LEU A 345 -0.79 32.11 -37.41
N GLU A 346 -0.53 31.21 -38.35
CA GLU A 346 -0.42 31.50 -39.78
C GLU A 346 -1.79 31.58 -40.46
N ASP A 347 -1.84 32.05 -41.71
CA ASP A 347 -3.09 32.25 -42.44
C ASP A 347 -3.60 30.95 -43.12
N ALA A 348 -4.69 31.07 -43.87
CA ALA A 348 -5.29 29.95 -44.59
C ALA A 348 -4.35 29.33 -45.66
N ALA A 349 -3.42 30.09 -46.24
CA ALA A 349 -2.48 29.56 -47.24
C ALA A 349 -1.47 28.59 -46.62
N PHE A 350 -1.24 28.69 -45.31
CA PHE A 350 -0.42 27.77 -44.53
C PHE A 350 -1.25 26.86 -43.61
N ASN A 351 -2.52 26.60 -43.94
CA ASN A 351 -3.43 25.74 -43.17
C ASN A 351 -3.51 26.12 -41.68
N TYR A 352 -3.49 27.41 -41.37
CA TYR A 352 -3.55 27.93 -40.01
C TYR A 352 -2.53 27.30 -39.06
N THR A 353 -1.28 27.15 -39.53
CA THR A 353 -0.22 26.55 -38.71
C THR A 353 0.01 27.33 -37.41
N ILE A 354 0.04 26.64 -36.27
CA ILE A 354 0.27 27.26 -34.96
C ILE A 354 1.70 27.00 -34.47
N HIS A 355 2.31 28.02 -33.87
CA HIS A 355 3.59 27.94 -33.19
C HIS A 355 3.41 28.42 -31.76
N LEU A 356 3.68 27.54 -30.80
CA LEU A 356 3.49 27.77 -29.37
C LEU A 356 4.82 27.75 -28.64
N ARG A 357 4.97 28.66 -27.68
CA ARG A 357 6.08 28.69 -26.73
C ARG A 357 5.53 28.94 -25.33
N LEU A 358 5.70 27.98 -24.42
CA LEU A 358 5.20 28.09 -23.06
C LEU A 358 5.90 29.24 -22.31
N GLN A 359 5.11 30.06 -21.59
CA GLN A 359 5.61 31.16 -20.75
C GLN A 359 5.46 30.83 -19.26
N THR A 360 4.30 30.29 -18.83
CA THR A 360 4.03 29.96 -17.43
C THR A 360 2.93 28.89 -17.31
N GLY A 361 3.12 27.88 -16.45
CA GLY A 361 2.14 26.81 -16.16
C GLY A 361 2.79 25.62 -15.43
N GLU A 362 2.00 24.80 -14.71
CA GLU A 362 2.44 23.51 -14.19
C GLU A 362 2.74 22.58 -15.39
N SER A 363 4.00 22.15 -15.51
CA SER A 363 4.46 21.33 -16.64
C SER A 363 3.70 20.00 -16.66
N SER A 364 2.86 19.84 -17.68
CA SER A 364 2.45 18.54 -18.19
C SER A 364 3.33 18.26 -19.40
N SER A 365 4.10 17.18 -19.37
CA SER A 365 5.25 16.90 -20.24
C SER A 365 4.96 16.79 -21.75
N ASP A 366 3.72 16.98 -22.20
CA ASP A 366 3.31 16.76 -23.60
C ASP A 366 2.90 18.04 -24.35
N LEU A 367 2.90 19.22 -23.71
CA LEU A 367 2.58 20.51 -24.35
C LEU A 367 3.77 21.47 -24.49
N ASP A 368 4.97 21.04 -24.08
CA ASP A 368 6.06 21.96 -23.76
C ASP A 368 6.80 22.56 -24.97
N GLU A 369 6.56 22.08 -26.21
CA GLU A 369 7.11 22.73 -27.42
C GLU A 369 6.34 22.33 -28.70
N HIS A 370 5.17 22.95 -28.93
CA HIS A 370 4.41 22.73 -30.16
C HIS A 370 4.68 23.81 -31.23
N THR A 371 5.70 23.63 -32.07
CA THR A 371 5.96 24.56 -33.19
C THR A 371 5.69 23.90 -34.54
N GLY A 372 4.84 24.54 -35.37
CA GLY A 372 4.70 24.20 -36.78
C GLY A 372 3.60 23.18 -37.12
N PHE A 373 2.62 22.97 -36.24
CA PHE A 373 1.52 22.05 -36.52
C PHE A 373 0.42 22.71 -37.32
N ARG A 374 -0.03 22.03 -38.38
CA ARG A 374 -1.12 22.47 -39.24
C ARG A 374 -2.45 22.09 -38.62
N PHE A 375 -3.46 22.95 -38.79
CA PHE A 375 -4.81 22.57 -38.37
C PHE A 375 -5.32 21.46 -39.29
N SER A 376 -6.00 20.47 -38.71
CA SER A 376 -6.62 19.37 -39.45
C SER A 376 -8.05 19.15 -39.01
N THR A 377 -8.90 18.73 -39.95
CA THR A 377 -10.28 18.29 -39.71
C THR A 377 -10.51 16.94 -40.39
N LYS A 378 -11.66 16.31 -40.12
CA LYS A 378 -12.04 15.02 -40.72
C LYS A 378 -12.00 15.01 -42.25
N ASP A 379 -12.15 16.18 -42.88
CA ASP A 379 -12.22 16.42 -44.32
C ASP A 379 -11.01 17.20 -44.89
N HIS A 380 -10.05 17.61 -44.04
CA HIS A 380 -8.83 18.31 -44.47
C HIS A 380 -7.63 17.87 -43.61
N ASN A 381 -6.70 17.12 -44.21
CA ASN A 381 -5.56 16.52 -43.52
C ASN A 381 -4.32 17.45 -43.52
N ASP A 382 -3.49 17.38 -42.48
CA ASP A 382 -2.23 18.15 -42.33
C ASP A 382 -1.13 17.80 -43.34
N GLY A 383 -1.29 16.68 -44.07
CA GLY A 383 -0.33 16.17 -45.04
C GLY A 383 0.64 15.13 -44.49
N ASN A 384 0.42 14.60 -43.28
CA ASN A 384 1.20 13.50 -42.73
C ASN A 384 0.82 12.16 -43.39
N ARG A 385 1.80 11.29 -43.67
CA ARG A 385 1.65 10.15 -44.62
C ARG A 385 0.91 8.93 -44.06
N ASP A 386 0.65 8.85 -42.75
CA ASP A 386 0.24 7.57 -42.13
C ASP A 386 -1.17 7.50 -41.49
N SER A 387 -1.92 8.60 -41.29
CA SER A 387 -3.37 8.57 -40.93
C SER A 387 -3.91 9.99 -40.65
N ASN A 388 -5.19 10.27 -40.94
CA ASN A 388 -5.84 11.55 -40.57
C ASN A 388 -6.29 11.51 -39.10
N CYS A 389 -5.50 12.09 -38.17
CA CYS A 389 -5.78 12.05 -36.73
C CYS A 389 -7.14 12.69 -36.36
N ALA A 390 -7.58 13.70 -37.12
CA ALA A 390 -8.88 14.34 -36.89
C ALA A 390 -10.07 13.40 -37.17
N GLN A 391 -9.86 12.39 -38.01
CA GLN A 391 -10.87 11.36 -38.30
C GLN A 391 -11.01 10.36 -37.15
N ASP A 392 -9.90 9.99 -36.51
CA ASP A 392 -9.87 8.97 -35.45
C ASP A 392 -10.24 9.53 -34.07
N TYR A 393 -9.76 10.74 -33.73
CA TYR A 393 -9.96 11.35 -32.41
C TYR A 393 -11.16 12.29 -32.33
N THR A 394 -11.83 12.55 -33.47
CA THR A 394 -12.99 13.45 -33.65
C THR A 394 -12.72 14.91 -33.26
N GLY A 395 -13.19 15.86 -34.06
CA GLY A 395 -12.91 17.28 -33.82
C GLY A 395 -11.60 17.75 -34.45
N GLY A 396 -11.61 18.97 -34.96
CA GLY A 396 -10.46 19.58 -35.63
C GLY A 396 -9.47 20.16 -34.64
N TRP A 397 -8.17 19.92 -34.88
CA TRP A 397 -7.09 20.35 -33.98
C TRP A 397 -5.75 20.50 -34.71
N TRP A 398 -4.77 21.09 -34.01
CA TRP A 398 -3.35 21.12 -34.40
C TRP A 398 -2.66 19.88 -33.83
N PHE A 399 -2.69 18.77 -34.57
CA PHE A 399 -2.11 17.49 -34.13
C PHE A 399 -0.59 17.43 -34.38
N SER A 400 0.19 16.86 -33.45
CA SER A 400 1.61 16.54 -33.70
C SER A 400 1.81 15.07 -34.07
N ILE A 401 1.14 14.18 -33.34
CA ILE A 401 0.95 12.77 -33.62
C ILE A 401 -0.48 12.35 -33.25
N CYS A 402 -0.97 11.26 -33.83
CA CYS A 402 -2.28 10.71 -33.53
C CYS A 402 -2.31 10.12 -32.11
N GLY A 403 -2.64 10.93 -31.09
CA GLY A 403 -2.62 10.54 -29.67
C GLY A 403 -2.47 11.70 -28.69
N ASP A 404 -2.18 12.91 -29.17
CA ASP A 404 -2.04 14.11 -28.34
C ASP A 404 -3.38 14.66 -27.81
N ILE A 405 -3.29 15.58 -26.85
CA ILE A 405 -4.43 16.30 -26.26
C ILE A 405 -5.19 17.08 -27.34
N ASN A 406 -6.43 16.66 -27.60
CA ASN A 406 -7.37 17.35 -28.49
C ASN A 406 -8.49 18.01 -27.66
N LEU A 407 -8.37 19.32 -27.42
CA LEU A 407 -9.38 20.09 -26.66
C LEU A 407 -10.70 20.27 -27.41
N ASN A 408 -10.75 19.90 -28.70
CA ASN A 408 -11.96 19.84 -29.51
C ASN A 408 -12.53 18.41 -29.66
N GLY A 409 -11.91 17.42 -29.01
CA GLY A 409 -12.36 16.03 -28.97
C GLY A 409 -13.72 15.87 -28.29
N LYS A 410 -14.36 14.70 -28.40
CA LYS A 410 -15.65 14.46 -27.73
C LYS A 410 -15.54 14.68 -26.21
N CYS A 411 -16.44 15.50 -25.67
CA CYS A 411 -16.59 15.69 -24.23
C CYS A 411 -17.21 14.40 -23.65
N ILE A 412 -16.41 13.57 -22.98
CA ILE A 412 -16.89 12.30 -22.42
C ILE A 412 -17.56 12.58 -21.06
N GLN A 413 -18.83 12.96 -21.07
CA GLN A 413 -19.69 12.84 -19.89
C GLN A 413 -20.21 11.39 -19.78
N SER A 414 -19.37 10.47 -19.30
CA SER A 414 -19.85 9.16 -18.83
C SER A 414 -18.83 8.45 -17.94
N ARG A 415 -19.35 7.90 -16.83
CA ARG A 415 -18.86 6.86 -15.92
C ARG A 415 -17.57 6.14 -16.33
N PRO A 416 -16.68 5.79 -15.37
CA PRO A 416 -15.43 5.10 -15.68
C PRO A 416 -15.73 3.73 -16.30
N ARG A 417 -15.71 3.68 -17.63
CA ARG A 417 -15.38 2.46 -18.36
C ARG A 417 -13.87 2.40 -18.37
N ALA A 418 -13.36 1.28 -17.90
CA ALA A 418 -11.95 0.91 -17.87
C ALA A 418 -11.21 1.42 -19.11
N ASN A 419 -10.22 2.28 -18.91
CA ASN A 419 -9.22 2.53 -19.94
C ASN A 419 -8.26 1.35 -19.97
N SER A 420 -8.58 0.45 -20.90
CA SER A 420 -7.66 -0.48 -21.55
C SER A 420 -6.43 0.26 -22.05
N PHE A 421 -5.25 -0.11 -21.54
CA PHE A 421 -3.99 0.12 -22.25
C PHE A 421 -4.03 -0.65 -23.58
N SER A 422 -4.02 0.08 -24.69
CA SER A 422 -3.88 -0.48 -26.03
C SER A 422 -2.57 0.01 -26.63
N PHE A 423 -1.59 -0.89 -26.74
CA PHE A 423 -0.55 -0.75 -27.76
C PHE A 423 -1.21 -0.96 -29.12
N ILE A 424 -1.12 -0.01 -30.05
CA ILE A 424 -1.48 -0.24 -31.45
C ILE A 424 -0.19 -0.30 -32.27
N LEU A 425 0.24 -1.53 -32.57
CA LEU A 425 0.99 -1.90 -33.78
C LEU A 425 0.08 -2.88 -34.57
N PRO A 426 0.22 -2.94 -35.91
CA PRO A 426 -0.92 -2.99 -36.83
C PRO A 426 -1.79 -4.24 -36.69
N GLN A 427 -3.11 -4.04 -36.75
CA GLN A 427 -4.10 -5.10 -36.92
C GLN A 427 -3.81 -5.88 -38.22
N ARG A 428 -3.37 -7.13 -38.08
CA ARG A 428 -3.79 -8.17 -39.03
C ARG A 428 -5.18 -8.62 -38.62
N THR A 429 -6.17 -8.24 -39.39
CA THR A 429 -7.48 -8.90 -39.39
C THR A 429 -7.27 -10.33 -39.90
N GLY A 430 -7.41 -11.32 -39.03
CA GLY A 430 -7.40 -12.72 -39.44
C GLY A 430 -7.32 -13.70 -38.28
N ALA A 431 -8.46 -14.30 -37.94
CA ALA A 431 -8.67 -15.56 -37.21
C ALA A 431 -8.05 -15.69 -35.80
N MET A 432 -8.81 -16.29 -34.86
CA MET A 432 -8.23 -16.91 -33.67
C MET A 432 -7.19 -17.94 -34.15
N ASN A 433 -5.91 -17.60 -34.03
CA ASN A 433 -4.83 -18.56 -34.18
C ASN A 433 -4.55 -19.17 -32.81
N ASP A 434 -4.48 -20.50 -32.76
CA ASP A 434 -3.88 -21.33 -31.70
C ASP A 434 -2.36 -21.08 -31.55
N SER A 435 -1.88 -19.85 -31.75
CA SER A 435 -0.47 -19.49 -31.63
C SER A 435 -0.12 -19.20 -30.17
N PRO A 436 0.95 -19.80 -29.62
CA PRO A 436 1.34 -19.58 -28.24
C PRO A 436 1.73 -18.11 -28.00
N LEU A 437 1.40 -17.59 -26.81
CA LEU A 437 1.70 -16.21 -26.42
C LEU A 437 3.23 -16.00 -26.33
N GLN A 438 3.69 -14.91 -26.92
CA GLN A 438 5.12 -14.58 -26.96
C GLN A 438 5.64 -14.10 -25.59
N VAL A 439 6.83 -14.55 -25.22
CA VAL A 439 7.60 -14.02 -24.09
C VAL A 439 8.62 -13.02 -24.64
N LEU A 440 8.57 -11.78 -24.16
CA LEU A 440 9.53 -10.73 -24.54
C LEU A 440 10.48 -10.43 -23.38
N THR A 441 11.75 -10.20 -23.73
CA THR A 441 12.74 -9.57 -22.85
C THR A 441 12.92 -8.13 -23.29
N LEU A 442 12.69 -7.18 -22.38
CA LEU A 442 12.75 -5.75 -22.65
C LEU A 442 13.85 -5.10 -21.79
N PRO A 443 14.64 -4.18 -22.35
CA PRO A 443 15.64 -3.44 -21.57
C PRO A 443 14.98 -2.47 -20.59
N THR A 444 15.62 -2.24 -19.46
CA THR A 444 15.19 -1.26 -18.45
C THR A 444 16.40 -0.67 -17.71
N SER A 445 16.14 0.35 -16.89
CA SER A 445 17.14 1.02 -16.05
C SER A 445 16.77 0.85 -14.58
N PRO A 446 17.75 0.70 -13.67
CA PRO A 446 17.49 0.48 -12.26
C PRO A 446 16.97 1.75 -11.55
N TYR A 447 16.22 1.55 -10.48
CA TYR A 447 15.79 2.61 -9.55
C TYR A 447 16.50 2.42 -8.20
N LEU A 448 16.97 3.52 -7.61
CA LEU A 448 17.74 3.50 -6.37
C LEU A 448 16.88 3.46 -5.10
N ASP A 449 15.59 3.73 -5.22
CA ASP A 449 14.67 3.96 -4.10
C ASP A 449 13.66 2.81 -3.91
N GLN A 450 13.78 1.71 -4.65
CA GLN A 450 12.93 0.51 -4.57
C GLN A 450 13.29 -0.41 -3.38
N ARG A 451 13.53 0.18 -2.20
CA ARG A 451 13.82 -0.57 -0.98
C ARG A 451 12.50 -0.98 -0.30
N PRO A 452 12.18 -2.28 -0.18
CA PRO A 452 11.02 -2.71 0.59
C PRO A 452 11.22 -2.37 2.07
N GLY A 453 10.23 -1.72 2.68
CA GLY A 453 10.17 -1.52 4.13
C GLY A 453 9.70 -2.80 4.86
N THR A 454 9.44 -2.69 6.16
CA THR A 454 8.95 -3.83 6.98
C THR A 454 7.65 -4.42 6.48
N ASN A 455 6.81 -3.61 5.83
CA ASN A 455 5.50 -4.01 5.31
C ASN A 455 5.37 -3.68 3.81
N GLY A 456 6.42 -4.02 3.04
CA GLY A 456 6.45 -3.86 1.58
C GLY A 456 7.04 -2.53 1.08
N LEU A 457 7.11 -2.39 -0.25
CA LEU A 457 7.45 -1.12 -0.91
C LEU A 457 6.19 -0.26 -0.99
N ARG A 458 6.25 0.98 -0.50
CA ARG A 458 5.14 1.94 -0.54
C ARG A 458 5.62 3.24 -1.17
N LYS A 459 4.82 3.77 -2.11
CA LYS A 459 5.05 5.05 -2.78
C LYS A 459 3.70 5.67 -3.12
N LYS A 460 3.71 6.94 -3.54
CA LYS A 460 2.53 7.56 -4.14
C LYS A 460 2.09 6.77 -5.37
N THR A 461 0.78 6.67 -5.60
CA THR A 461 0.24 5.93 -6.74
C THR A 461 0.83 6.43 -8.06
N HIS A 462 0.99 7.75 -8.22
CA HIS A 462 1.57 8.34 -9.43
C HIS A 462 2.96 7.79 -9.75
N VAL A 463 3.82 7.50 -8.76
CA VAL A 463 5.17 6.93 -8.99
C VAL A 463 5.06 5.60 -9.75
N PHE A 464 4.13 4.73 -9.37
CA PHE A 464 3.94 3.46 -10.06
C PHE A 464 3.31 3.61 -11.46
N GLN A 465 2.62 4.74 -11.73
CA GLN A 465 1.90 4.99 -12.98
C GLN A 465 2.73 5.75 -14.01
N SER A 466 3.41 6.82 -13.59
CA SER A 466 4.11 7.74 -14.48
C SER A 466 5.57 7.35 -14.70
N GLU A 467 6.22 6.75 -13.70
CA GLU A 467 7.61 6.36 -13.85
C GLU A 467 7.74 5.07 -14.67
N LYS A 468 8.38 5.20 -15.84
CA LYS A 468 8.53 4.12 -16.80
C LYS A 468 9.16 2.89 -16.15
N ASN A 469 8.47 1.75 -16.28
CA ASN A 469 8.89 0.45 -15.75
C ASN A 469 9.09 0.38 -14.22
N TYR A 470 8.70 1.39 -13.43
CA TYR A 470 8.90 1.35 -11.98
C TYR A 470 8.25 0.11 -11.34
N LEU A 471 6.96 -0.11 -11.60
CA LEU A 471 6.25 -1.32 -11.20
C LEU A 471 6.93 -2.59 -11.71
N HIS A 472 7.23 -2.64 -13.01
CA HIS A 472 7.76 -3.83 -13.68
C HIS A 472 9.10 -4.25 -13.09
N ASN A 473 10.00 -3.29 -12.82
CA ASN A 473 11.31 -3.55 -12.26
C ASN A 473 11.21 -4.18 -10.88
N PHE A 474 10.33 -3.65 -10.03
CA PHE A 474 10.14 -4.20 -8.70
C PHE A 474 9.55 -5.62 -8.73
N ILE A 475 8.55 -5.85 -9.60
CA ILE A 475 7.95 -7.19 -9.78
C ILE A 475 8.98 -8.19 -10.34
N GLN A 476 9.82 -7.79 -11.31
CA GLN A 476 10.90 -8.61 -11.83
C GLN A 476 11.89 -8.97 -10.72
N CYS A 477 12.25 -8.01 -9.85
CA CYS A 477 13.17 -8.25 -8.74
C CYS A 477 12.59 -9.20 -7.69
N ILE A 478 11.27 -9.16 -7.43
CA ILE A 478 10.59 -10.16 -6.60
C ILE A 478 10.77 -11.55 -7.22
N PHE A 479 10.48 -11.72 -8.51
CA PHE A 479 10.67 -13.01 -9.17
C PHE A 479 12.12 -13.47 -9.17
N SER A 480 13.06 -12.58 -9.46
CA SER A 480 14.50 -12.88 -9.50
C SER A 480 15.09 -13.15 -8.10
N SER A 481 14.41 -12.75 -7.03
CA SER A 481 14.80 -13.11 -5.66
C SER A 481 14.54 -14.58 -5.34
N ILE A 482 13.62 -15.23 -6.08
CA ILE A 482 13.27 -16.65 -5.97
C ILE A 482 14.16 -17.45 -6.92
N ASP A 483 14.78 -18.52 -6.42
CA ASP A 483 15.67 -19.34 -7.24
C ASP A 483 14.92 -19.95 -8.43
N LEU A 484 15.57 -19.94 -9.60
CA LEU A 484 14.93 -20.33 -10.86
C LEU A 484 14.36 -21.76 -10.80
N ARG A 485 15.09 -22.69 -10.17
CA ARG A 485 14.65 -24.09 -10.01
C ARG A 485 13.34 -24.18 -9.23
N ASP A 486 13.18 -23.39 -8.17
CA ASP A 486 11.99 -23.41 -7.31
C ASP A 486 10.83 -22.63 -7.92
N ARG A 487 11.12 -21.57 -8.68
CA ARG A 487 10.11 -20.75 -9.35
C ARG A 487 9.42 -21.51 -10.49
N GLN A 488 10.13 -22.38 -11.21
CA GLN A 488 9.59 -23.10 -12.37
C GLN A 488 8.41 -24.02 -11.99
N GLY A 489 7.24 -23.73 -12.56
CA GLY A 489 6.02 -24.50 -12.31
C GLY A 489 5.40 -24.28 -10.92
N SER A 490 5.93 -23.35 -10.13
CA SER A 490 5.42 -23.02 -8.80
C SER A 490 4.03 -22.39 -8.85
N ALA A 491 3.35 -22.39 -7.70
CA ALA A 491 2.12 -21.65 -7.48
C ALA A 491 2.41 -20.38 -6.66
N MET A 492 1.77 -19.27 -7.01
CA MET A 492 1.87 -18.00 -6.29
C MET A 492 0.48 -17.38 -6.09
N VAL A 493 0.27 -16.71 -4.97
CA VAL A 493 -1.00 -16.03 -4.66
C VAL A 493 -0.87 -14.54 -4.96
N VAL A 494 -1.88 -13.92 -5.55
CA VAL A 494 -1.93 -12.47 -5.79
C VAL A 494 -3.28 -11.93 -5.34
N GLY A 495 -3.27 -10.80 -4.66
CA GLY A 495 -4.50 -10.10 -4.29
C GLY A 495 -4.19 -8.73 -3.72
N GLY A 496 -5.21 -7.94 -3.45
CA GLY A 496 -5.04 -6.61 -2.89
C GLY A 496 -6.26 -6.12 -2.16
N ASP A 497 -6.13 -4.92 -1.60
CA ASP A 497 -7.19 -4.29 -0.82
C ASP A 497 -8.27 -3.58 -1.66
N GLY A 498 -8.09 -3.57 -2.98
CA GLY A 498 -9.02 -2.93 -3.91
C GLY A 498 -8.76 -1.45 -4.14
N ARG A 499 -7.67 -0.87 -3.59
CA ARG A 499 -7.30 0.52 -3.87
C ARG A 499 -7.07 0.78 -5.36
N TYR A 500 -7.14 2.05 -5.75
CA TYR A 500 -6.83 2.50 -7.10
C TYR A 500 -5.50 1.91 -7.60
N PHE A 501 -5.42 1.59 -8.90
CA PHE A 501 -4.30 0.89 -9.55
C PHE A 501 -4.15 -0.62 -9.25
N ASN A 502 -4.93 -1.21 -8.33
CA ASN A 502 -4.87 -2.64 -7.98
C ASN A 502 -5.03 -3.56 -9.21
N SER A 503 -6.12 -3.42 -9.97
CA SER A 503 -6.39 -4.26 -11.15
C SER A 503 -5.30 -4.16 -12.22
N THR A 504 -4.76 -2.96 -12.46
CA THR A 504 -3.68 -2.74 -13.42
C THR A 504 -2.41 -3.45 -12.99
N ALA A 505 -2.02 -3.33 -11.71
CA ALA A 505 -0.84 -4.00 -11.18
C ALA A 505 -0.99 -5.54 -11.23
N ILE A 506 -2.18 -6.08 -10.99
CA ILE A 506 -2.44 -7.53 -11.12
C ILE A 506 -2.18 -8.01 -12.55
N GLN A 507 -2.66 -7.29 -13.57
CA GLN A 507 -2.41 -7.68 -14.97
C GLN A 507 -0.90 -7.76 -15.26
N VAL A 508 -0.13 -6.76 -14.83
CA VAL A 508 1.33 -6.74 -14.98
C VAL A 508 1.96 -7.94 -14.25
N ILE A 509 1.57 -8.19 -12.99
CA ILE A 509 2.10 -9.33 -12.22
C ILE A 509 1.84 -10.66 -12.93
N VAL A 510 0.65 -10.86 -13.49
CA VAL A 510 0.33 -12.10 -14.21
C VAL A 510 1.20 -12.24 -15.47
N GLN A 511 1.30 -11.18 -16.28
CA GLN A 511 2.12 -11.16 -17.49
C GLN A 511 3.59 -11.49 -17.19
N MET A 512 4.12 -10.93 -16.10
CA MET A 512 5.49 -11.16 -15.68
C MET A 512 5.69 -12.52 -15.01
N ALA A 513 4.71 -13.01 -14.23
CA ALA A 513 4.73 -14.36 -13.63
C ALA A 513 4.81 -15.44 -14.72
N ALA A 514 3.98 -15.31 -15.75
CA ALA A 514 3.94 -16.18 -16.92
C ALA A 514 5.31 -16.22 -17.62
N ALA A 515 5.89 -15.06 -17.91
CA ALA A 515 7.21 -14.93 -18.52
C ALA A 515 8.32 -15.56 -17.63
N ASN A 516 8.25 -15.32 -16.32
CA ASN A 516 9.29 -15.73 -15.37
C ASN A 516 9.26 -17.22 -14.96
N GLY A 517 8.28 -18.02 -15.38
CA GLY A 517 8.29 -19.47 -15.09
C GLY A 517 7.37 -19.91 -13.96
N VAL A 518 6.60 -19.01 -13.36
CA VAL A 518 5.52 -19.41 -12.46
C VAL A 518 4.53 -20.25 -13.25
N GLY A 519 4.10 -21.38 -12.69
CA GLY A 519 3.17 -22.31 -13.38
C GLY A 519 1.71 -21.96 -13.13
N ARG A 520 1.40 -21.46 -11.93
CA ARG A 520 0.03 -21.14 -11.51
C ARG A 520 -0.01 -19.86 -10.67
N VAL A 521 -0.95 -18.97 -10.98
CA VAL A 521 -1.28 -17.81 -10.13
C VAL A 521 -2.71 -17.96 -9.61
N VAL A 522 -2.91 -17.84 -8.30
CA VAL A 522 -4.22 -17.86 -7.65
C VAL A 522 -4.58 -16.43 -7.25
N ILE A 523 -5.73 -15.93 -7.71
CA ILE A 523 -6.15 -14.54 -7.53
C ILE A 523 -7.56 -14.49 -6.95
N GLY A 524 -7.80 -13.62 -5.98
CA GLY A 524 -9.16 -13.37 -5.50
C GLY A 524 -10.01 -12.70 -6.58
N GLN A 525 -11.30 -13.02 -6.63
CA GLN A 525 -12.24 -12.40 -7.57
C GLN A 525 -12.15 -10.86 -7.52
N ASN A 526 -12.12 -10.23 -8.68
CA ASN A 526 -11.89 -8.79 -8.89
C ASN A 526 -10.56 -8.27 -8.34
N GLY A 527 -9.60 -9.15 -8.06
CA GLY A 527 -8.32 -8.79 -7.44
C GLY A 527 -8.41 -8.50 -5.94
N ILE A 528 -9.55 -8.78 -5.30
CA ILE A 528 -9.78 -8.55 -3.88
C ILE A 528 -9.30 -9.76 -3.09
N MET A 529 -8.37 -9.60 -2.16
CA MET A 529 -8.03 -10.64 -1.18
C MET A 529 -7.31 -9.97 0.00
N SER A 530 -7.84 -10.13 1.21
CA SER A 530 -7.23 -9.56 2.40
C SER A 530 -5.85 -10.16 2.69
N THR A 531 -4.99 -9.41 3.38
CA THR A 531 -3.66 -9.91 3.79
C THR A 531 -3.75 -11.22 4.59
N PRO A 532 -4.68 -11.37 5.57
CA PRO A 532 -4.91 -12.65 6.24
C PRO A 532 -5.35 -13.78 5.30
N ALA A 533 -6.21 -13.47 4.32
CA ALA A 533 -6.68 -14.46 3.35
C ALA A 533 -5.55 -14.90 2.41
N VAL A 534 -4.68 -13.99 1.96
CA VAL A 534 -3.48 -14.36 1.18
C VAL A 534 -2.59 -15.30 1.99
N SER A 535 -2.27 -14.97 3.25
CA SER A 535 -1.49 -15.84 4.13
C SER A 535 -2.11 -17.23 4.28
N CYS A 536 -3.43 -17.28 4.49
CA CYS A 536 -4.20 -18.52 4.57
C CYS A 536 -4.11 -19.35 3.28
N VAL A 537 -4.30 -18.73 2.11
CA VAL A 537 -4.28 -19.42 0.82
C VAL A 537 -2.88 -19.93 0.50
N ILE A 538 -1.83 -19.12 0.71
CA ILE A 538 -0.43 -19.54 0.51
C ILE A 538 -0.15 -20.85 1.26
N ARG A 539 -0.50 -20.87 2.56
CA ARG A 539 -0.29 -22.03 3.44
C ARG A 539 -1.12 -23.23 3.02
N LYS A 540 -2.39 -23.02 2.65
CA LYS A 540 -3.32 -24.07 2.23
C LYS A 540 -2.85 -24.77 0.95
N ILE A 541 -2.41 -24.02 -0.05
CA ILE A 541 -2.03 -24.58 -1.36
C ILE A 541 -0.53 -24.85 -1.49
N LYS A 542 0.25 -24.55 -0.43
CA LYS A 542 1.72 -24.62 -0.42
C LYS A 542 2.34 -23.82 -1.57
N ALA A 543 1.87 -22.58 -1.73
CA ALA A 543 2.43 -21.66 -2.71
C ALA A 543 3.86 -21.26 -2.31
N ILE A 544 4.68 -20.86 -3.29
CA ILE A 544 6.06 -20.39 -3.04
C ILE A 544 6.07 -19.02 -2.36
N GLY A 545 4.96 -18.29 -2.44
CA GLY A 545 4.75 -16.99 -1.82
C GLY A 545 3.51 -16.32 -2.38
N GLY A 546 3.38 -15.03 -2.10
CA GLY A 546 2.34 -14.20 -2.70
C GLY A 546 2.69 -12.72 -2.71
N ILE A 547 2.07 -12.00 -3.64
CA ILE A 547 2.22 -10.56 -3.80
C ILE A 547 0.90 -9.90 -3.40
N ILE A 548 0.96 -9.01 -2.42
CA ILE A 548 -0.21 -8.32 -1.87
C ILE A 548 -0.13 -6.84 -2.25
N LEU A 549 -1.13 -6.38 -2.99
CA LEU A 549 -1.24 -5.01 -3.46
C LEU A 549 -2.01 -4.17 -2.45
N THR A 550 -1.25 -3.54 -1.56
CA THR A 550 -1.80 -2.77 -0.44
C THR A 550 -0.73 -1.86 0.17
N ALA A 551 -1.15 -0.67 0.60
CA ALA A 551 -0.39 0.18 1.52
C ALA A 551 -1.00 0.17 2.94
N SER A 552 -1.82 -0.83 3.28
CA SER A 552 -2.50 -1.02 4.58
C SER A 552 -3.30 0.24 4.95
N HIS A 553 -3.01 0.85 6.10
CA HIS A 553 -3.69 2.05 6.62
C HIS A 553 -3.51 3.34 5.80
N ASN A 554 -2.60 3.38 4.83
CA ASN A 554 -2.38 4.54 3.98
C ASN A 554 -3.59 4.78 3.03
N PRO A 555 -3.93 6.04 2.72
CA PRO A 555 -5.06 6.39 1.87
C PRO A 555 -4.88 5.88 0.43
N GLY A 556 -6.00 5.65 -0.26
CA GLY A 556 -6.06 5.15 -1.64
C GLY A 556 -6.37 6.27 -2.64
N GLY A 557 -6.62 5.89 -3.89
CA GLY A 557 -6.94 6.83 -4.97
C GLY A 557 -5.73 7.27 -5.81
N PRO A 558 -5.97 8.09 -6.85
CA PRO A 558 -4.92 8.56 -7.77
C PRO A 558 -3.79 9.35 -7.09
N ASP A 559 -4.09 10.16 -6.06
CA ASP A 559 -3.11 10.92 -5.28
C ASP A 559 -2.77 10.27 -3.94
N GLY A 560 -3.37 9.10 -3.69
CA GLY A 560 -3.10 8.29 -2.52
C GLY A 560 -1.78 7.53 -2.64
N ASP A 561 -1.64 6.52 -1.80
CA ASP A 561 -0.49 5.64 -1.77
C ASP A 561 -0.83 4.27 -2.35
N PHE A 562 0.14 3.70 -3.05
CA PHE A 562 0.10 2.33 -3.51
C PHE A 562 1.25 1.53 -2.89
N GLY A 563 1.04 0.24 -2.69
CA GLY A 563 2.03 -0.60 -2.03
C GLY A 563 2.06 -2.02 -2.55
N ILE A 564 3.24 -2.62 -2.48
CA ILE A 564 3.49 -4.00 -2.90
C ILE A 564 4.20 -4.71 -1.75
N LYS A 565 3.47 -5.59 -1.06
CA LYS A 565 4.01 -6.53 -0.08
C LYS A 565 4.35 -7.85 -0.76
N PHE A 566 5.42 -8.50 -0.30
CA PHE A 566 5.77 -9.85 -0.73
C PHE A 566 5.82 -10.77 0.49
N ASN A 567 5.05 -11.85 0.43
CA ASN A 567 5.01 -12.91 1.43
C ASN A 567 5.67 -14.17 0.87
N THR A 568 6.37 -14.90 1.73
CA THR A 568 7.10 -16.14 1.35
C THR A 568 6.25 -17.39 1.58
N ALA A 569 6.81 -18.56 1.30
CA ALA A 569 6.11 -19.85 1.33
C ALA A 569 5.45 -20.21 2.67
N ASN A 570 5.93 -19.66 3.81
CA ASN A 570 5.27 -19.87 5.11
C ASN A 570 3.95 -19.08 5.26
N GLY A 571 3.68 -18.15 4.33
CA GLY A 571 2.53 -17.26 4.29
C GLY A 571 2.76 -15.89 4.93
N GLY A 572 3.93 -15.62 5.49
CA GLY A 572 4.23 -14.37 6.20
C GLY A 572 5.11 -13.41 5.39
N PRO A 573 5.32 -12.18 5.90
CA PRO A 573 6.13 -11.17 5.23
C PRO A 573 7.55 -11.67 4.93
N ALA A 574 8.13 -11.19 3.84
CA ALA A 574 9.50 -11.53 3.48
C ALA A 574 10.50 -11.18 4.60
N PRO A 575 11.41 -12.11 4.96
CA PRO A 575 12.47 -11.85 5.93
C PRO A 575 13.47 -10.83 5.36
N GLU A 576 14.29 -10.25 6.23
CA GLU A 576 15.21 -9.17 5.86
C GLU A 576 16.18 -9.58 4.73
N ALA A 577 16.68 -10.82 4.77
CA ALA A 577 17.54 -11.37 3.73
C ALA A 577 16.88 -11.33 2.34
N VAL A 578 15.59 -11.65 2.24
CA VAL A 578 14.83 -11.63 0.98
C VAL A 578 14.57 -10.19 0.55
N THR A 579 14.14 -9.30 1.45
CA THR A 579 13.92 -7.89 1.10
C THR A 579 15.21 -7.18 0.67
N ASN A 580 16.34 -7.52 1.31
CA ASN A 580 17.65 -7.01 0.91
C ASN A 580 18.07 -7.57 -0.46
N LYS A 581 17.85 -8.85 -0.73
CA LYS A 581 18.08 -9.44 -2.07
C LYS A 581 17.27 -8.72 -3.15
N ILE A 582 15.98 -8.48 -2.92
CA ILE A 582 15.11 -7.72 -3.84
C ILE A 582 15.68 -6.31 -4.08
N PHE A 583 16.10 -5.61 -3.03
CA PHE A 583 16.65 -4.26 -3.16
C PHE A 583 18.01 -4.22 -3.89
N GLN A 584 18.88 -5.20 -3.70
CA GLN A 584 20.14 -5.26 -4.46
C GLN A 584 19.88 -5.53 -5.94
N LEU A 585 18.92 -6.40 -6.26
CA LEU A 585 18.48 -6.66 -7.63
C LEU A 585 17.88 -5.40 -8.28
N SER A 586 17.06 -4.63 -7.56
CA SER A 586 16.42 -3.43 -8.12
C SER A 586 17.42 -2.33 -8.50
N ARG A 587 18.57 -2.28 -7.82
CA ARG A 587 19.65 -1.33 -8.10
C ARG A 587 20.54 -1.73 -9.28
N THR A 588 20.41 -2.96 -9.77
CA THR A 588 21.29 -3.54 -10.79
C THR A 588 20.53 -4.15 -11.98
N ILE A 589 19.19 -4.08 -11.98
CA ILE A 589 18.35 -4.62 -13.05
C ILE A 589 18.59 -3.90 -14.39
N GLU A 590 18.76 -4.69 -15.45
CA GLU A 590 18.98 -4.21 -16.82
C GLU A 590 17.89 -4.67 -17.81
N GLU A 591 17.15 -5.73 -17.47
CA GLU A 591 16.11 -6.31 -18.32
C GLU A 591 14.94 -6.86 -17.51
N LEU A 592 13.78 -6.94 -18.16
CA LEU A 592 12.55 -7.54 -17.62
C LEU A 592 11.95 -8.51 -18.62
N ALA A 593 11.32 -9.57 -18.11
CA ALA A 593 10.61 -10.56 -18.92
C ALA A 593 9.09 -10.42 -18.74
N VAL A 594 8.35 -10.34 -19.85
CA VAL A 594 6.90 -10.08 -19.84
C VAL A 594 6.20 -10.80 -21.00
N CYS A 595 4.92 -11.17 -20.81
CA CYS A 595 4.01 -11.62 -21.87
C CYS A 595 2.97 -10.53 -22.17
N PRO A 596 3.26 -9.55 -23.05
CA PRO A 596 2.45 -8.32 -23.15
C PRO A 596 1.03 -8.54 -23.66
N GLU A 597 0.78 -9.63 -24.39
CA GLU A 597 -0.54 -9.96 -24.95
C GLU A 597 -1.44 -10.72 -23.97
N LEU A 598 -0.88 -11.22 -22.86
CA LEU A 598 -1.66 -11.96 -21.87
C LEU A 598 -2.65 -11.02 -21.16
N ARG A 599 -3.92 -11.40 -21.17
CA ARG A 599 -5.02 -10.70 -20.47
C ARG A 599 -5.80 -11.72 -19.63
N VAL A 600 -6.12 -11.36 -18.40
CA VAL A 600 -6.93 -12.17 -17.49
C VAL A 600 -8.25 -11.46 -17.20
N ASP A 601 -9.35 -12.19 -17.22
CA ASP A 601 -10.61 -11.74 -16.63
C ASP A 601 -10.58 -11.98 -15.11
N LEU A 602 -10.54 -10.90 -14.32
CA LEU A 602 -10.54 -11.01 -12.85
C LEU A 602 -11.95 -11.23 -12.27
N GLY A 603 -13.01 -11.00 -13.06
CA GLY A 603 -14.39 -11.03 -12.58
C GLY A 603 -15.00 -12.42 -12.51
N THR A 604 -14.54 -13.35 -13.35
CA THR A 604 -15.12 -14.70 -13.46
C THR A 604 -14.30 -15.71 -12.65
N ILE A 605 -14.90 -16.26 -11.59
CA ILE A 605 -14.32 -17.38 -10.82
C ILE A 605 -14.09 -18.58 -11.73
N GLY A 606 -12.92 -19.21 -11.64
CA GLY A 606 -12.55 -20.38 -12.41
C GLY A 606 -11.11 -20.36 -12.92
N LYS A 607 -10.79 -21.37 -13.73
CA LYS A 607 -9.45 -21.57 -14.29
C LYS A 607 -9.35 -20.99 -15.70
N GLN A 608 -8.33 -20.17 -15.94
CA GLN A 608 -7.93 -19.65 -17.24
C GLN A 608 -6.54 -20.22 -17.57
N SER A 609 -6.36 -20.80 -18.76
CA SER A 609 -5.09 -21.44 -19.18
C SER A 609 -4.54 -20.75 -20.42
N PHE A 610 -3.23 -20.54 -20.44
CA PHE A 610 -2.54 -19.78 -21.48
C PHE A 610 -1.33 -20.57 -21.96
N ASP A 611 -1.26 -20.86 -23.25
CA ASP A 611 -0.09 -21.48 -23.87
C ASP A 611 0.97 -20.42 -24.15
N LEU A 612 2.20 -20.66 -23.70
CA LEU A 612 3.33 -19.74 -23.83
C LEU A 612 4.36 -20.31 -24.80
N GLU A 613 5.01 -19.44 -25.57
CA GLU A 613 6.08 -19.83 -26.46
C GLU A 613 7.21 -20.54 -25.68
N ASN A 614 7.74 -21.62 -26.23
CA ASN A 614 8.84 -22.40 -25.64
C ASN A 614 8.55 -22.98 -24.23
N LYS A 615 7.28 -23.10 -23.82
CA LYS A 615 6.90 -23.82 -22.60
C LYS A 615 5.96 -24.98 -22.88
N PHE A 616 6.32 -26.15 -22.35
CA PHE A 616 5.56 -27.39 -22.57
C PHE A 616 4.27 -27.48 -21.75
N LYS A 617 4.20 -26.79 -20.61
CA LYS A 617 3.00 -26.75 -19.76
C LYS A 617 2.34 -25.37 -19.86
N PRO A 618 1.00 -25.31 -19.95
CA PRO A 618 0.29 -24.04 -19.97
C PRO A 618 0.45 -23.31 -18.64
N PHE A 619 0.55 -21.98 -18.71
CA PHE A 619 0.43 -21.12 -17.56
C PHE A 619 -1.03 -21.04 -17.11
N THR A 620 -1.28 -21.18 -15.81
CA THR A 620 -2.64 -21.21 -15.27
C THR A 620 -2.89 -20.00 -14.38
N VAL A 621 -4.04 -19.35 -14.56
CA VAL A 621 -4.61 -18.40 -13.60
C VAL A 621 -5.89 -18.98 -13.03
N GLU A 622 -6.01 -18.98 -11.70
CA GLU A 622 -7.18 -19.49 -10.98
C GLU A 622 -7.80 -18.34 -10.20
N ILE A 623 -8.96 -17.86 -10.66
CA ILE A 623 -9.76 -16.86 -9.95
C ILE A 623 -10.61 -17.59 -8.92
N VAL A 624 -10.47 -17.23 -7.65
CA VAL A 624 -11.14 -17.88 -6.52
C VAL A 624 -12.04 -16.91 -5.76
N ASP A 625 -13.04 -17.44 -5.04
CA ASP A 625 -13.78 -16.64 -4.08
C ASP A 625 -12.82 -16.09 -3.01
N PRO A 626 -12.85 -14.78 -2.73
CA PRO A 626 -11.85 -14.14 -1.88
C PRO A 626 -11.99 -14.51 -0.40
N VAL A 627 -13.15 -15.02 0.01
CA VAL A 627 -13.50 -15.27 1.42
C VAL A 627 -13.49 -16.76 1.76
N GLU A 628 -13.82 -17.66 0.82
CA GLU A 628 -14.15 -19.05 1.11
C GLU A 628 -13.03 -19.83 1.82
N SER A 629 -11.80 -19.78 1.32
CA SER A 629 -10.68 -20.50 1.94
C SER A 629 -10.37 -19.97 3.35
N TYR A 630 -10.54 -18.67 3.54
CA TYR A 630 -10.33 -18.00 4.82
C TYR A 630 -11.44 -18.32 5.83
N ALA A 631 -12.71 -18.20 5.43
CA ALA A 631 -13.87 -18.56 6.26
C ALA A 631 -13.81 -20.03 6.70
N ASN A 632 -13.40 -20.95 5.81
CA ASN A 632 -13.17 -22.35 6.16
C ASN A 632 -12.13 -22.53 7.27
N SER A 633 -11.05 -21.74 7.26
CA SER A 633 -10.05 -21.78 8.34
C SER A 633 -10.64 -21.27 9.66
N LEU A 634 -11.41 -20.18 9.63
CA LEU A 634 -12.04 -19.63 10.83
C LEU A 634 -13.07 -20.57 11.46
N ARG A 635 -13.84 -21.32 10.65
CA ARG A 635 -14.76 -22.37 11.14
C ARG A 635 -14.05 -23.46 11.95
N ASN A 636 -12.79 -23.74 11.64
CA ASN A 636 -11.99 -24.73 12.37
C ASN A 636 -11.33 -24.14 13.63
N ILE A 637 -11.38 -22.81 13.81
CA ILE A 637 -10.73 -22.10 14.92
C ILE A 637 -11.74 -21.74 16.00
N PHE A 638 -12.90 -21.23 15.59
CA PHE A 638 -13.95 -20.70 16.45
C PHE A 638 -15.20 -21.59 16.45
N ASP A 639 -15.98 -21.51 17.52
CA ASP A 639 -17.30 -22.15 17.57
C ASP A 639 -18.35 -21.25 16.90
N PHE A 640 -18.61 -21.49 15.62
CA PHE A 640 -19.57 -20.71 14.85
C PHE A 640 -21.01 -20.89 15.35
N ALA A 641 -21.35 -21.98 16.03
CA ALA A 641 -22.68 -22.17 16.59
C ALA A 641 -22.90 -21.23 17.79
N VAL A 642 -21.91 -21.15 18.69
CA VAL A 642 -21.92 -20.22 19.84
C VAL A 642 -21.90 -18.77 19.37
N LEU A 643 -21.09 -18.43 18.37
CA LEU A 643 -21.06 -17.08 17.81
C LEU A 643 -22.38 -16.70 17.12
N LYS A 644 -23.02 -17.64 16.43
CA LYS A 644 -24.33 -17.43 15.82
C LYS A 644 -25.43 -17.23 16.85
N GLU A 645 -25.39 -17.96 17.96
CA GLU A 645 -26.30 -17.74 19.09
C GLU A 645 -26.12 -16.33 19.68
N LEU A 646 -24.87 -15.88 19.85
CA LEU A 646 -24.56 -14.52 20.34
C LEU A 646 -25.07 -13.42 19.41
N LEU A 647 -25.02 -13.62 18.09
CA LEU A 647 -25.31 -12.57 17.10
C LEU A 647 -26.74 -12.61 16.52
N SER A 648 -27.44 -13.74 16.62
CA SER A 648 -28.77 -13.89 16.04
C SER A 648 -29.81 -14.53 16.97
N GLY A 649 -29.43 -14.95 18.18
CA GLY A 649 -30.35 -15.51 19.16
C GLY A 649 -31.33 -14.48 19.75
N ASP A 650 -32.24 -14.96 20.61
CA ASP A 650 -33.28 -14.12 21.23
C ASP A 650 -32.70 -12.94 22.04
N ASN A 651 -31.52 -13.14 22.62
CA ASN A 651 -30.78 -12.13 23.40
C ASN A 651 -29.50 -11.67 22.69
N HIS A 652 -29.54 -11.57 21.36
CA HIS A 652 -28.37 -11.16 20.59
C HIS A 652 -27.86 -9.77 20.97
N ILE A 653 -26.53 -9.59 20.91
CA ILE A 653 -25.90 -8.29 21.11
C ILE A 653 -25.98 -7.45 19.83
N GLN A 654 -26.09 -6.13 19.96
CA GLN A 654 -26.04 -5.22 18.82
C GLN A 654 -24.59 -4.85 18.53
N ILE A 655 -24.14 -5.13 17.30
CA ILE A 655 -22.76 -4.87 16.88
C ILE A 655 -22.68 -3.90 15.69
N ARG A 656 -21.55 -3.18 15.60
CA ARG A 656 -21.15 -2.39 14.43
C ARG A 656 -19.72 -2.70 14.00
N LEU A 657 -19.56 -3.09 12.74
CA LEU A 657 -18.29 -3.48 12.15
C LEU A 657 -18.03 -2.61 10.93
N ASP A 658 -17.05 -1.72 11.05
CA ASP A 658 -16.67 -0.77 10.01
C ASP A 658 -15.48 -1.31 9.21
N ALA A 659 -15.70 -1.62 7.93
CA ALA A 659 -14.64 -2.06 7.03
C ALA A 659 -13.85 -0.89 6.43
N MET A 660 -14.21 0.37 6.74
CA MET A 660 -13.58 1.59 6.24
C MET A 660 -13.43 1.61 4.72
N HIS A 661 -14.42 1.07 4.00
CA HIS A 661 -14.42 0.89 2.54
C HIS A 661 -13.24 0.07 2.00
N GLY A 662 -12.57 -0.71 2.86
CA GLY A 662 -11.45 -1.57 2.53
C GLY A 662 -11.84 -3.02 2.25
N VAL A 663 -10.83 -3.87 2.20
CA VAL A 663 -10.92 -5.26 1.73
C VAL A 663 -11.80 -6.15 2.61
N THR A 664 -11.98 -5.79 3.89
CA THR A 664 -12.70 -6.62 4.87
C THR A 664 -14.21 -6.63 4.66
N GLY A 665 -14.75 -5.71 3.85
CA GLY A 665 -16.20 -5.58 3.61
C GLY A 665 -16.90 -6.89 3.20
N PRO A 666 -16.44 -7.59 2.14
CA PRO A 666 -16.97 -8.90 1.75
C PRO A 666 -16.83 -9.97 2.83
N TYR A 667 -15.77 -9.92 3.65
CA TYR A 667 -15.53 -10.87 4.74
C TYR A 667 -16.53 -10.67 5.88
N VAL A 668 -16.76 -9.42 6.28
CA VAL A 668 -17.78 -9.05 7.28
C VAL A 668 -19.16 -9.48 6.81
N LYS A 669 -19.54 -9.16 5.57
CA LYS A 669 -20.85 -9.53 5.03
C LYS A 669 -21.05 -11.05 5.00
N LYS A 670 -20.13 -11.79 4.40
CA LYS A 670 -20.28 -13.23 4.19
C LYS A 670 -20.16 -14.04 5.49
N ILE A 671 -19.25 -13.66 6.40
CA ILE A 671 -19.01 -14.41 7.63
C ILE A 671 -19.94 -13.94 8.75
N LEU A 672 -19.96 -12.64 9.07
CA LEU A 672 -20.68 -12.15 10.24
C LEU A 672 -22.18 -12.02 9.95
N CYS A 673 -22.56 -11.55 8.76
CA CYS A 673 -23.98 -11.35 8.44
C CYS A 673 -24.64 -12.61 7.89
N GLU A 674 -24.14 -13.17 6.78
CA GLU A 674 -24.78 -14.29 6.10
C GLU A 674 -24.67 -15.60 6.89
N GLU A 675 -23.47 -15.91 7.41
CA GLU A 675 -23.23 -17.19 8.08
C GLU A 675 -23.60 -17.18 9.58
N LEU A 676 -23.07 -16.19 10.31
CA LEU A 676 -23.31 -16.03 11.75
C LEU A 676 -24.62 -15.30 12.08
N GLY A 677 -25.33 -14.78 11.08
CA GLY A 677 -26.68 -14.25 11.25
C GLY A 677 -26.78 -12.84 11.84
N SER A 678 -25.67 -12.10 11.91
CA SER A 678 -25.72 -10.69 12.32
C SER A 678 -26.59 -9.88 11.36
N PRO A 679 -27.40 -8.92 11.85
CA PRO A 679 -28.19 -8.06 10.99
C PRO A 679 -27.33 -7.31 9.96
N ALA A 680 -27.84 -7.10 8.75
CA ALA A 680 -27.08 -6.44 7.67
C ALA A 680 -26.63 -5.01 8.02
N ASN A 681 -27.34 -4.31 8.91
CA ASN A 681 -26.95 -2.98 9.38
C ASN A 681 -25.71 -3.01 10.30
N SER A 682 -25.28 -4.18 10.76
CA SER A 682 -24.01 -4.34 11.50
C SER A 682 -22.79 -4.10 10.62
N ALA A 683 -22.91 -4.31 9.31
CA ALA A 683 -21.83 -4.09 8.35
C ALA A 683 -21.82 -2.63 7.85
N ILE A 684 -20.91 -1.81 8.37
CA ILE A 684 -20.70 -0.41 7.97
C ILE A 684 -19.56 -0.35 6.93
N ASN A 685 -19.73 0.49 5.91
CA ASN A 685 -18.71 0.75 4.87
C ASN A 685 -18.11 -0.53 4.23
N CYS A 686 -18.90 -1.60 4.17
CA CYS A 686 -18.46 -2.93 3.71
C CYS A 686 -18.53 -3.11 2.18
N LEU A 687 -18.31 -2.04 1.42
CA LEU A 687 -18.11 -2.08 -0.03
C LEU A 687 -16.68 -1.57 -0.29
N PRO A 688 -15.76 -2.40 -0.80
CA PRO A 688 -14.43 -1.95 -1.17
C PRO A 688 -14.50 -0.83 -2.22
N LEU A 689 -13.82 0.30 -1.96
CA LEU A 689 -13.72 1.45 -2.86
C LEU A 689 -12.25 1.76 -3.14
N GLU A 690 -11.93 2.17 -4.37
CA GLU A 690 -10.56 2.43 -4.82
C GLU A 690 -9.84 3.55 -4.04
N ASP A 691 -10.60 4.48 -3.48
CA ASP A 691 -10.15 5.61 -2.66
C ASP A 691 -10.55 5.48 -1.18
N PHE A 692 -11.10 4.33 -0.78
CA PHE A 692 -11.67 4.08 0.55
C PHE A 692 -12.72 5.12 0.97
N GLY A 693 -13.49 5.68 0.03
CA GLY A 693 -14.46 6.73 0.32
C GLY A 693 -13.83 8.10 0.59
N GLY A 694 -12.59 8.31 0.14
CA GLY A 694 -11.82 9.54 0.36
C GLY A 694 -11.19 9.65 1.77
N GLY A 695 -11.26 8.59 2.57
CA GLY A 695 -10.73 8.54 3.93
C GLY A 695 -9.42 7.76 4.08
N HIS A 696 -8.84 7.82 5.28
CA HIS A 696 -7.75 6.94 5.69
C HIS A 696 -8.32 5.65 6.28
N PRO A 697 -8.05 4.47 5.70
CA PRO A 697 -8.51 3.20 6.25
C PRO A 697 -7.61 2.77 7.43
N ASP A 698 -7.52 3.58 8.48
CA ASP A 698 -6.72 3.33 9.68
C ASP A 698 -7.63 3.23 10.92
N PRO A 699 -7.75 2.04 11.55
CA PRO A 699 -8.71 1.84 12.63
C PRO A 699 -8.16 2.42 13.94
N ASN A 700 -8.33 3.72 14.14
CA ASN A 700 -8.01 4.42 15.37
C ASN A 700 -9.09 5.46 15.73
N LEU A 701 -9.01 6.04 16.92
CA LEU A 701 -10.03 6.98 17.42
C LEU A 701 -10.19 8.26 16.58
N THR A 702 -9.18 8.61 15.77
CA THR A 702 -9.18 9.79 14.89
C THR A 702 -9.88 9.50 13.57
N TYR A 703 -9.47 8.45 12.85
CA TYR A 703 -9.97 8.18 11.50
C TYR A 703 -11.26 7.34 11.50
N ALA A 704 -11.50 6.52 12.53
CA ALA A 704 -12.76 5.81 12.71
C ALA A 704 -13.74 6.60 13.62
N ALA A 705 -13.71 7.94 13.53
CA ALA A 705 -14.53 8.83 14.36
C ALA A 705 -16.03 8.55 14.22
N ASP A 706 -16.51 8.25 13.01
CA ASP A 706 -17.93 7.94 12.76
C ASP A 706 -18.39 6.69 13.53
N LEU A 707 -17.55 5.66 13.59
CA LEU A 707 -17.81 4.48 14.41
C LEU A 707 -17.80 4.85 15.90
N VAL A 708 -16.83 5.65 16.35
CA VAL A 708 -16.75 6.09 17.76
C VAL A 708 -18.01 6.86 18.17
N GLU A 709 -18.46 7.83 17.37
CA GLU A 709 -19.69 8.59 17.61
C GLU A 709 -20.93 7.68 17.59
N THR A 710 -20.97 6.70 16.68
CA THR A 710 -22.03 5.69 16.65
C THR A 710 -22.07 4.86 17.93
N MET A 711 -20.92 4.43 18.44
CA MET A 711 -20.81 3.64 19.68
C MET A 711 -21.15 4.48 20.93
N LYS A 712 -20.82 5.78 20.94
CA LYS A 712 -21.17 6.72 22.03
C LYS A 712 -22.68 6.85 22.28
N SER A 713 -23.51 6.57 21.27
CA SER A 713 -24.97 6.53 21.42
C SER A 713 -25.45 5.53 22.48
N GLY A 714 -24.64 4.52 22.81
CA GLY A 714 -25.00 3.46 23.75
C GLY A 714 -25.99 2.43 23.19
N GLN A 715 -26.31 2.47 21.89
CA GLN A 715 -27.21 1.50 21.26
C GLN A 715 -26.53 0.16 20.95
N TYR A 716 -25.20 0.14 20.85
CA TYR A 716 -24.41 -1.02 20.44
C TYR A 716 -23.50 -1.48 21.58
N GLU A 717 -23.43 -2.79 21.80
CA GLU A 717 -22.59 -3.40 22.84
C GLU A 717 -21.14 -3.61 22.38
N PHE A 718 -20.92 -3.79 21.08
CA PHE A 718 -19.61 -4.07 20.51
C PHE A 718 -19.41 -3.36 19.17
N GLY A 719 -18.26 -2.69 19.02
CA GLY A 719 -17.86 -2.01 17.81
C GLY A 719 -16.47 -2.45 17.37
N ALA A 720 -16.22 -2.56 16.07
CA ALA A 720 -14.86 -2.73 15.56
C ALA A 720 -14.65 -2.03 14.22
N ALA A 721 -13.42 -1.60 13.96
CA ALA A 721 -12.97 -1.08 12.67
C ALA A 721 -11.76 -1.86 12.16
N PHE A 722 -11.61 -1.96 10.85
CA PHE A 722 -10.48 -2.64 10.18
C PHE A 722 -9.70 -1.69 9.28
N ASP A 723 -8.41 -1.99 9.05
CA ASP A 723 -7.62 -1.24 8.07
C ASP A 723 -7.82 -1.72 6.62
N GLY A 724 -7.16 -1.04 5.68
CA GLY A 724 -7.32 -1.26 4.24
C GLY A 724 -7.21 -2.73 3.81
N ASP A 725 -6.20 -3.46 4.29
CA ASP A 725 -5.97 -4.87 3.97
C ASP A 725 -6.44 -5.87 5.04
N GLY A 726 -7.06 -5.39 6.11
CA GLY A 726 -7.74 -6.21 7.11
C GLY A 726 -6.83 -6.92 8.12
N ASP A 727 -5.57 -6.49 8.23
CA ASP A 727 -4.61 -7.05 9.17
C ASP A 727 -4.67 -6.35 10.55
N ARG A 728 -5.32 -5.18 10.65
CA ARG A 728 -5.52 -4.44 11.90
C ARG A 728 -6.97 -4.41 12.37
N ASN A 729 -7.15 -4.19 13.67
CA ASN A 729 -8.45 -4.00 14.30
C ASN A 729 -8.42 -3.01 15.46
N MET A 730 -9.43 -2.15 15.51
CA MET A 730 -9.82 -1.42 16.73
C MET A 730 -11.04 -2.08 17.34
N ILE A 731 -11.07 -2.19 18.67
CA ILE A 731 -12.19 -2.75 19.43
C ILE A 731 -12.79 -1.67 20.33
N LEU A 732 -14.12 -1.54 20.29
CA LEU A 732 -14.90 -0.63 21.09
C LEU A 732 -15.99 -1.39 21.85
N GLY A 733 -16.17 -1.05 23.12
CA GLY A 733 -17.33 -1.43 23.90
C GLY A 733 -18.48 -0.43 23.79
N LYS A 734 -19.53 -0.69 24.55
CA LYS A 734 -20.68 0.21 24.71
C LYS A 734 -20.24 1.61 25.12
N HIS A 735 -20.99 2.63 24.69
CA HIS A 735 -20.69 4.05 24.94
C HIS A 735 -19.35 4.54 24.37
N GLY A 736 -18.77 3.82 23.40
CA GLY A 736 -17.47 4.17 22.83
C GLY A 736 -16.30 3.83 23.74
N PHE A 737 -16.46 2.87 24.67
CA PHE A 737 -15.38 2.40 25.53
C PHE A 737 -14.21 1.87 24.69
N PHE A 738 -13.08 2.55 24.72
CA PHE A 738 -11.92 2.18 23.92
C PHE A 738 -11.10 1.07 24.57
N VAL A 739 -10.91 -0.03 23.85
CA VAL A 739 -9.97 -1.09 24.23
C VAL A 739 -8.62 -0.80 23.59
N ASN A 740 -7.62 -0.42 24.40
CA ASN A 740 -6.27 -0.22 23.90
C ASN A 740 -5.74 -1.53 23.26
N PRO A 741 -5.06 -1.50 22.10
CA PRO A 741 -4.60 -2.72 21.44
C PRO A 741 -3.65 -3.59 22.28
N SER A 742 -2.85 -2.97 23.16
CA SER A 742 -1.97 -3.70 24.08
C SER A 742 -2.77 -4.45 25.15
N ASP A 743 -3.86 -3.86 25.65
CA ASP A 743 -4.78 -4.55 26.56
C ASP A 743 -5.60 -5.61 25.82
N SER A 744 -5.97 -5.37 24.55
CA SER A 744 -6.73 -6.31 23.73
C SER A 744 -6.04 -7.68 23.65
N VAL A 745 -4.75 -7.71 23.30
CA VAL A 745 -3.99 -8.97 23.25
C VAL A 745 -3.84 -9.61 24.64
N ALA A 746 -3.70 -8.81 25.71
CA ALA A 746 -3.62 -9.32 27.08
C ALA A 746 -4.95 -9.95 27.54
N VAL A 747 -6.09 -9.35 27.21
CA VAL A 747 -7.42 -9.90 27.51
C VAL A 747 -7.68 -11.18 26.72
N ILE A 748 -7.31 -11.21 25.44
CA ILE A 748 -7.40 -12.43 24.63
C ILE A 748 -6.52 -13.53 25.24
N ALA A 749 -5.28 -13.21 25.65
CA ALA A 749 -4.39 -14.17 26.32
C ALA A 749 -4.99 -14.71 27.63
N ALA A 750 -5.59 -13.85 28.46
CA ALA A 750 -6.18 -14.23 29.74
C ALA A 750 -7.45 -15.10 29.59
N ASN A 751 -8.13 -15.01 28.46
CA ASN A 751 -9.35 -15.75 28.16
C ASN A 751 -9.18 -16.71 26.97
N ILE A 752 -7.95 -17.06 26.61
CA ILE A 752 -7.60 -17.72 25.34
C ILE A 752 -8.31 -19.06 25.12
N PHE A 753 -8.63 -19.76 26.21
CA PHE A 753 -9.37 -21.02 26.19
C PHE A 753 -10.88 -20.87 25.95
N CYS A 754 -11.40 -19.66 25.76
CA CYS A 754 -12.75 -19.46 25.19
C CYS A 754 -12.80 -19.82 23.70
N ILE A 755 -11.63 -20.01 23.06
CA ILE A 755 -11.51 -20.28 21.63
C ILE A 755 -11.11 -21.76 21.44
N PRO A 756 -11.92 -22.58 20.74
CA PRO A 756 -11.67 -24.02 20.57
C PRO A 756 -10.28 -24.36 20.04
N TYR A 757 -9.74 -23.57 19.11
CA TYR A 757 -8.39 -23.77 18.59
C TYR A 757 -7.32 -23.93 19.68
N PHE A 758 -7.33 -23.07 20.71
CA PHE A 758 -6.34 -23.13 21.79
C PHE A 758 -6.67 -24.18 22.85
N GLN A 759 -7.92 -24.61 22.96
CA GLN A 759 -8.28 -25.79 23.76
C GLN A 759 -7.64 -27.06 23.16
N HIS A 760 -7.59 -27.17 21.83
CA HIS A 760 -7.02 -28.32 21.13
C HIS A 760 -5.50 -28.24 20.97
N THR A 761 -4.97 -27.07 20.63
CA THR A 761 -3.54 -26.89 20.32
C THR A 761 -2.68 -26.57 21.55
N GLY A 762 -3.31 -26.13 22.65
CA GLY A 762 -2.60 -25.53 23.78
C GLY A 762 -2.00 -24.17 23.44
N VAL A 763 -1.24 -23.60 24.39
CA VAL A 763 -0.57 -22.31 24.22
C VAL A 763 0.93 -22.50 24.41
N ARG A 764 1.70 -22.31 23.33
CA ARG A 764 3.15 -22.56 23.32
C ARG A 764 3.96 -21.37 23.84
N GLY A 765 3.44 -20.18 23.63
CA GLY A 765 4.04 -18.93 24.08
C GLY A 765 3.22 -17.72 23.63
N PHE A 766 3.52 -16.59 24.25
CA PHE A 766 3.01 -15.27 23.91
C PHE A 766 4.13 -14.40 23.35
N ALA A 767 3.80 -13.43 22.51
CA ALA A 767 4.75 -12.42 22.09
C ALA A 767 4.10 -11.06 21.88
N ARG A 768 4.86 -10.00 22.12
CA ARG A 768 4.50 -8.64 21.74
C ARG A 768 5.70 -7.92 21.16
N SER A 769 5.45 -6.88 20.37
CA SER A 769 6.54 -6.00 19.99
C SER A 769 6.98 -5.16 21.20
N MET A 770 8.25 -4.79 21.23
CA MET A 770 8.89 -4.03 22.29
C MET A 770 8.11 -2.76 22.70
N PRO A 771 7.63 -1.90 21.78
CA PRO A 771 6.89 -0.71 22.18
C PRO A 771 5.49 -1.01 22.74
N THR A 772 4.94 -2.20 22.51
CA THR A 772 3.62 -2.60 23.05
C THR A 772 3.64 -2.64 24.56
N SER A 773 2.55 -2.24 25.22
CA SER A 773 2.47 -2.20 26.69
C SER A 773 2.77 -3.56 27.33
N ALA A 774 3.24 -3.55 28.57
CA ALA A 774 3.58 -4.77 29.29
C ALA A 774 2.36 -5.52 29.87
N ALA A 775 1.14 -5.19 29.44
CA ALA A 775 -0.09 -5.85 29.91
C ALA A 775 -0.07 -7.36 29.63
N LEU A 776 0.39 -7.77 28.46
CA LEU A 776 0.53 -9.20 28.10
C LEU A 776 1.52 -9.93 29.01
N ASP A 777 2.54 -9.23 29.50
CA ASP A 777 3.55 -9.75 30.41
C ASP A 777 2.93 -10.10 31.77
N MET A 778 1.99 -9.29 32.25
CA MET A 778 1.26 -9.57 33.49
C MET A 778 0.52 -10.91 33.40
N VAL A 779 -0.15 -11.14 32.26
CA VAL A 779 -0.87 -12.39 31.99
C VAL A 779 0.09 -13.56 31.81
N ALA A 780 1.17 -13.39 31.06
CA ALA A 780 2.19 -14.41 30.84
C ALA A 780 2.83 -14.87 32.18
N ARG A 781 3.16 -13.92 33.07
CA ARG A 781 3.69 -14.21 34.41
C ARG A 781 2.68 -14.97 35.28
N ALA A 782 1.41 -14.57 35.26
CA ALA A 782 0.36 -15.22 36.04
C ALA A 782 0.07 -16.66 35.55
N THR A 783 0.07 -16.86 34.24
CA THR A 783 -0.20 -18.16 33.59
C THR A 783 1.04 -19.05 33.48
N LYS A 784 2.23 -18.50 33.75
CA LYS A 784 3.54 -19.16 33.58
C LYS A 784 3.81 -19.61 32.14
N ILE A 785 3.28 -18.87 31.17
CA ILE A 785 3.52 -19.07 29.75
C ILE A 785 4.70 -18.20 29.33
N GLN A 786 5.59 -18.73 28.49
CA GLN A 786 6.75 -17.99 27.98
C GLN A 786 6.29 -16.76 27.19
N LEU A 787 6.92 -15.61 27.44
CA LEU A 787 6.73 -14.39 26.67
C LEU A 787 7.99 -14.06 25.88
N TYR A 788 7.81 -13.58 24.65
CA TYR A 788 8.84 -13.00 23.81
C TYR A 788 8.56 -11.51 23.55
N GLU A 789 9.55 -10.66 23.82
CA GLU A 789 9.55 -9.26 23.40
C GLU A 789 10.38 -9.15 22.12
N THR A 790 9.74 -8.81 21.00
CA THR A 790 10.38 -8.75 19.67
C THR A 790 10.49 -7.30 19.18
N PRO A 791 11.31 -6.97 18.17
CA PRO A 791 11.20 -5.69 17.50
C PRO A 791 9.84 -5.54 16.80
N THR A 792 9.48 -4.32 16.41
CA THR A 792 8.25 -4.07 15.64
C THR A 792 8.37 -4.66 14.24
N GLY A 793 7.33 -5.37 13.80
CA GLY A 793 7.27 -6.04 12.52
C GLY A 793 6.91 -7.52 12.66
N TRP A 794 5.87 -7.95 11.96
CA TRP A 794 5.29 -9.28 12.13
C TRP A 794 6.22 -10.45 11.77
N ARG A 795 7.28 -10.19 10.98
CA ARG A 795 8.27 -11.19 10.57
C ARG A 795 8.93 -11.92 11.76
N TYR A 796 9.18 -11.23 12.87
CA TYR A 796 9.80 -11.82 14.07
C TYR A 796 8.86 -12.83 14.75
N PHE A 797 7.55 -12.55 14.75
CA PHE A 797 6.57 -13.52 15.23
C PHE A 797 6.47 -14.73 14.30
N GLY A 798 6.59 -14.53 12.98
CA GLY A 798 6.62 -15.61 12.01
C GLY A 798 7.70 -16.65 12.31
N SER A 799 8.92 -16.19 12.62
CA SER A 799 10.04 -17.05 13.05
C SER A 799 9.69 -17.89 14.28
N LEU A 800 9.15 -17.25 15.33
CA LEU A 800 8.74 -17.94 16.56
C LEU A 800 7.58 -18.92 16.35
N MET A 801 6.62 -18.59 15.48
CA MET A 801 5.51 -19.48 15.13
C MET A 801 6.00 -20.72 14.36
N ASP A 802 6.92 -20.54 13.42
CA ASP A 802 7.52 -21.64 12.65
C ASP A 802 8.37 -22.56 13.52
N ALA A 803 9.04 -22.01 14.54
CA ALA A 803 9.75 -22.79 15.56
C ALA A 803 8.84 -23.45 16.61
N GLY A 804 7.51 -23.28 16.51
CA GLY A 804 6.56 -23.83 17.47
C GLY A 804 6.65 -23.19 18.87
N ARG A 805 7.18 -21.97 18.98
CA ARG A 805 7.39 -21.24 20.24
C ARG A 805 6.29 -20.23 20.55
N LEU A 806 5.47 -19.86 19.57
CA LEU A 806 4.48 -18.80 19.67
C LEU A 806 3.09 -19.27 19.23
N SER A 807 2.06 -18.90 20.00
CA SER A 807 0.66 -19.20 19.69
C SER A 807 -0.19 -17.93 19.54
N LEU A 808 0.03 -16.90 20.35
CA LEU A 808 -0.69 -15.62 20.29
C LEU A 808 0.29 -14.45 20.38
N CYS A 809 0.12 -13.46 19.52
CA CYS A 809 0.89 -12.23 19.57
C CYS A 809 0.08 -10.99 19.20
N GLY A 810 0.62 -9.82 19.57
CA GLY A 810 0.00 -8.54 19.28
C GLY A 810 0.99 -7.38 19.23
N GLU A 811 0.57 -6.30 18.58
CA GLU A 811 1.30 -5.04 18.48
C GLU A 811 0.35 -3.89 18.87
N GLU A 812 0.87 -2.89 19.57
CA GLU A 812 0.15 -1.65 19.93
C GLU A 812 -0.47 -0.93 18.74
N SER A 813 0.08 -1.12 17.54
CA SER A 813 -0.41 -0.58 16.28
C SER A 813 -1.64 -1.34 15.76
N PHE A 814 -2.61 -1.62 16.63
CA PHE A 814 -3.88 -2.29 16.31
C PHE A 814 -3.73 -3.69 15.70
N GLY A 815 -2.63 -4.39 16.00
CA GLY A 815 -2.31 -5.69 15.42
C GLY A 815 -2.52 -6.83 16.41
N THR A 816 -3.24 -7.88 16.01
CA THR A 816 -3.37 -9.10 16.82
C THR A 816 -3.47 -10.32 15.90
N GLY A 817 -2.93 -11.46 16.33
CA GLY A 817 -2.97 -12.68 15.52
C GLY A 817 -2.43 -13.90 16.25
N SER A 818 -2.55 -15.05 15.60
CA SER A 818 -2.10 -16.35 16.11
C SER A 818 -1.41 -17.20 15.04
N ASP A 819 -0.87 -18.34 15.44
CA ASP A 819 -0.04 -19.21 14.60
C ASP A 819 -0.78 -19.99 13.49
N TYR A 820 -2.09 -19.76 13.35
CA TYR A 820 -2.90 -20.37 12.30
C TYR A 820 -2.51 -19.86 10.90
N ILE A 821 -2.11 -18.58 10.82
CA ILE A 821 -1.48 -17.94 9.65
C ILE A 821 -0.14 -17.31 10.04
N ARG A 822 0.45 -16.47 9.18
CA ARG A 822 1.72 -15.76 9.42
C ARG A 822 1.60 -14.26 9.19
N GLU A 823 0.40 -13.72 9.33
CA GLU A 823 0.08 -12.29 9.32
C GLU A 823 -0.75 -11.94 10.54
N LYS A 824 -0.88 -10.64 10.84
CA LYS A 824 -1.93 -10.15 11.74
C LYS A 824 -3.29 -10.47 11.13
N ASP A 825 -4.33 -10.46 11.95
CA ASP A 825 -5.69 -10.62 11.45
C ASP A 825 -6.71 -9.88 12.32
N GLY A 826 -7.30 -8.84 11.73
CA GLY A 826 -8.30 -8.04 12.40
C GLY A 826 -9.62 -8.76 12.63
N LEU A 827 -10.12 -9.52 11.65
CA LEU A 827 -11.41 -10.21 11.79
C LEU A 827 -11.30 -11.40 12.75
N TRP A 828 -10.16 -12.09 12.76
CA TRP A 828 -9.84 -13.10 13.76
C TRP A 828 -9.87 -12.51 15.18
N ALA A 829 -9.32 -11.32 15.38
CA ALA A 829 -9.33 -10.66 16.69
C ALA A 829 -10.76 -10.29 17.13
N VAL A 830 -11.61 -9.86 16.19
CA VAL A 830 -13.04 -9.63 16.46
C VAL A 830 -13.74 -10.93 16.86
N LEU A 831 -13.54 -12.03 16.13
CA LEU A 831 -14.13 -13.33 16.47
C LEU A 831 -13.60 -13.88 17.81
N ALA A 832 -12.34 -13.61 18.15
CA ALA A 832 -11.77 -13.92 19.46
C ALA A 832 -12.50 -13.15 20.57
N TRP A 833 -12.70 -11.84 20.42
CA TRP A 833 -13.48 -11.04 21.35
C TRP A 833 -14.93 -11.51 21.48
N LEU A 834 -15.61 -11.77 20.36
CA LEU A 834 -16.99 -12.28 20.38
C LEU A 834 -17.07 -13.65 21.07
N SER A 835 -16.08 -14.53 20.89
CA SER A 835 -16.01 -15.81 21.60
C SER A 835 -15.89 -15.62 23.11
N ILE A 836 -15.05 -14.66 23.54
CA ILE A 836 -14.90 -14.32 24.96
C ILE A 836 -16.21 -13.75 25.51
N LEU A 837 -16.87 -12.84 24.77
CA LEU A 837 -18.17 -12.27 25.17
C LEU A 837 -19.25 -13.35 25.31
N ALA A 838 -19.32 -14.30 24.38
CA ALA A 838 -20.27 -15.40 24.41
C ALA A 838 -20.10 -16.29 25.66
N VAL A 839 -18.85 -16.60 26.02
CA VAL A 839 -18.53 -17.45 27.19
C VAL A 839 -18.68 -16.68 28.51
N ARG A 840 -18.16 -15.45 28.57
CA ARG A 840 -18.15 -14.63 29.79
C ARG A 840 -19.53 -14.04 30.12
N ARG A 841 -20.36 -13.79 29.11
CA ARG A 841 -21.67 -13.12 29.24
C ARG A 841 -21.58 -11.80 30.01
N GLN A 842 -20.53 -11.05 29.72
CA GLN A 842 -20.22 -9.75 30.31
C GLN A 842 -20.06 -8.71 29.18
N SER A 843 -20.19 -7.42 29.50
CA SER A 843 -19.85 -6.37 28.55
C SER A 843 -18.33 -6.29 28.32
N VAL A 844 -17.91 -5.64 27.23
CA VAL A 844 -16.49 -5.36 26.95
C VAL A 844 -15.83 -4.61 28.13
N GLU A 845 -16.51 -3.59 28.66
CA GLU A 845 -16.01 -2.79 29.79
C GLU A 845 -15.90 -3.59 31.08
N ASP A 846 -16.86 -4.49 31.36
CA ASP A 846 -16.80 -5.36 32.55
C ASP A 846 -15.63 -6.32 32.48
N ILE A 847 -15.38 -6.93 31.31
CA ILE A 847 -14.24 -7.83 31.09
C ILE A 847 -12.92 -7.07 31.31
N MET A 848 -12.82 -5.85 30.78
CA MET A 848 -11.64 -5.00 30.94
C MET A 848 -11.44 -4.57 32.40
N THR A 849 -12.52 -4.21 33.08
CA THR A 849 -12.52 -3.87 34.50
C THR A 849 -12.05 -5.04 35.37
N ASP A 850 -12.57 -6.24 35.11
CA ASP A 850 -12.13 -7.47 35.77
C ASP A 850 -10.67 -7.79 35.47
N HIS A 851 -10.24 -7.59 34.23
CA HIS A 851 -8.84 -7.77 33.82
C HIS A 851 -7.91 -6.84 34.59
N TRP A 852 -8.20 -5.54 34.62
CA TRP A 852 -7.38 -4.56 35.33
C TRP A 852 -7.37 -4.79 36.84
N ARG A 853 -8.48 -5.23 37.44
CA ARG A 853 -8.51 -5.61 38.86
C ARG A 853 -7.64 -6.84 39.16
N THR A 854 -7.51 -7.76 38.20
CA THR A 854 -6.77 -9.00 38.37
C THR A 854 -5.27 -8.83 38.14
N TYR A 855 -4.90 -8.10 37.08
CA TYR A 855 -3.52 -8.01 36.60
C TYR A 855 -2.88 -6.64 36.82
N GLY A 856 -3.63 -5.66 37.33
CA GLY A 856 -3.25 -4.25 37.27
C GLY A 856 -3.57 -3.65 35.90
N ARG A 857 -3.40 -2.33 35.77
CA ARG A 857 -3.61 -1.60 34.51
C ARG A 857 -2.29 -1.02 34.02
N ASN A 858 -1.93 -1.36 32.79
CA ASN A 858 -0.89 -0.66 32.04
C ASN A 858 -1.53 0.50 31.29
N TYR A 859 -1.56 1.68 31.91
CA TYR A 859 -1.94 2.88 31.17
C TYR A 859 -0.97 3.07 30.01
N TYR A 860 -1.49 3.31 28.82
CA TYR A 860 -0.67 3.36 27.62
C TYR A 860 -1.13 4.47 26.68
N THR A 861 -0.18 5.16 26.06
CA THR A 861 -0.44 6.04 24.92
C THR A 861 0.75 6.09 23.98
N ARG A 862 0.48 6.33 22.70
CA ARG A 862 1.49 6.60 21.68
C ARG A 862 1.31 7.99 21.09
N PHE A 863 2.40 8.75 21.04
CA PHE A 863 2.50 10.06 20.43
C PHE A 863 3.34 9.94 19.15
N ASP A 864 2.74 10.23 18.00
CA ASP A 864 3.42 10.22 16.71
C ASP A 864 3.70 11.66 16.26
N TYR A 865 4.98 11.97 16.06
CA TYR A 865 5.45 13.22 15.47
C TYR A 865 5.85 12.93 14.02
N GLU A 866 4.86 12.96 13.14
CA GLU A 866 5.00 12.62 11.72
C GLU A 866 5.62 13.77 10.92
N GLU A 867 6.36 13.49 9.85
CA GLU A 867 6.95 14.50 8.94
C GLU A 867 7.86 15.52 9.66
N VAL A 868 8.61 15.08 10.67
CA VAL A 868 9.66 15.91 11.27
C VAL A 868 10.93 15.88 10.42
N ASP A 869 11.75 16.93 10.54
CA ASP A 869 13.07 16.98 9.89
C ASP A 869 13.92 15.77 10.30
N LEU A 870 14.46 15.07 9.29
CA LEU A 870 15.17 13.81 9.50
C LEU A 870 16.45 14.01 10.30
N ASP A 871 17.24 15.04 9.97
CA ASP A 871 18.52 15.29 10.62
C ASP A 871 18.31 15.68 12.08
N ALA A 872 17.35 16.57 12.37
CA ALA A 872 16.97 16.94 13.73
C ALA A 872 16.46 15.75 14.55
N ALA A 873 15.67 14.87 13.94
CA ALA A 873 15.16 13.66 14.60
C ALA A 873 16.29 12.65 14.89
N VAL A 874 17.23 12.46 13.97
CA VAL A 874 18.41 11.60 14.17
C VAL A 874 19.31 12.17 15.26
N GLU A 875 19.59 13.48 15.25
CA GLU A 875 20.40 14.14 16.29
C GLU A 875 19.75 14.00 17.66
N MET A 876 18.43 14.22 17.76
CA MET A 876 17.67 14.01 19.00
C MET A 876 17.84 12.58 19.54
N MET A 877 17.67 11.57 18.68
CA MET A 877 17.78 10.18 19.08
C MET A 877 19.21 9.82 19.52
N LEU A 878 20.24 10.31 18.82
CA LEU A 878 21.64 10.09 19.19
C LEU A 878 21.99 10.74 20.53
N ASP A 879 21.57 11.97 20.76
CA ASP A 879 21.79 12.67 22.04
C ASP A 879 21.09 11.96 23.20
N LEU A 880 19.86 11.51 22.97
CA LEU A 880 19.12 10.72 23.96
C LEU A 880 19.79 9.37 24.22
N GLU A 881 20.27 8.67 23.19
CA GLU A 881 21.01 7.42 23.33
C GLU A 881 22.30 7.60 24.16
N LEU A 882 23.06 8.67 23.88
CA LEU A 882 24.25 9.02 24.65
C LEU A 882 23.92 9.30 26.12
N MET A 883 22.81 10.01 26.38
CA MET A 883 22.36 10.32 27.73
C MET A 883 21.98 9.06 28.50
N ILE A 884 21.16 8.19 27.92
CA ILE A 884 20.67 6.99 28.62
C ILE A 884 21.75 5.90 28.77
N SER A 885 22.79 5.95 27.94
CA SER A 885 23.94 5.03 28.00
C SER A 885 24.95 5.41 29.09
N ASP A 886 24.82 6.58 29.72
CA ASP A 886 25.68 6.98 30.84
C ASP A 886 25.43 6.08 32.06
N ARG A 887 26.51 5.61 32.70
CA ARG A 887 26.41 4.72 33.86
C ARG A 887 25.69 5.34 35.06
N ALA A 888 25.72 6.66 35.18
CA ALA A 888 25.03 7.41 36.22
C ALA A 888 23.53 7.62 35.93
N PHE A 889 23.06 7.30 34.72
CA PHE A 889 21.65 7.39 34.37
C PHE A 889 20.82 6.32 35.10
N ILE A 890 21.36 5.10 35.25
CA ILE A 890 20.73 4.04 36.04
C ILE A 890 20.71 4.46 37.52
N GLY A 891 19.53 4.42 38.13
CA GLY A 891 19.31 4.86 39.51
C GLY A 891 18.94 6.34 39.66
N GLN A 892 19.04 7.15 38.60
CA GLN A 892 18.56 8.53 38.58
C GLN A 892 17.06 8.59 38.91
N VAL A 893 16.65 9.62 39.65
CA VAL A 893 15.26 9.82 40.09
C VAL A 893 14.70 11.08 39.47
N PHE A 894 13.64 10.93 38.68
CA PHE A 894 12.85 12.02 38.14
C PHE A 894 11.65 12.27 39.07
N THR A 895 11.42 13.53 39.43
CA THR A 895 10.28 13.92 40.28
C THR A 895 9.40 14.87 39.48
N VAL A 896 8.15 14.48 39.26
CA VAL A 896 7.12 15.33 38.64
C VAL A 896 5.91 15.32 39.56
N GLY A 897 5.55 16.50 40.07
CA GLY A 897 4.55 16.61 41.14
C GLY A 897 4.98 15.85 42.40
N GLU A 898 4.14 14.91 42.85
CA GLU A 898 4.39 14.10 44.06
C GLU A 898 5.00 12.73 43.76
N LYS A 899 5.00 12.28 42.51
CA LYS A 899 5.51 10.96 42.11
C LYS A 899 6.99 11.02 41.76
N LYS A 900 7.67 9.90 42.07
CA LYS A 900 9.11 9.71 41.84
C LYS A 900 9.30 8.50 40.94
N TYR A 901 10.02 8.69 39.84
CA TYR A 901 10.35 7.66 38.86
C TYR A 901 11.86 7.40 38.93
N GLN A 902 12.24 6.26 39.48
CA GLN A 902 13.64 5.84 39.55
C GLN A 902 13.97 4.93 38.36
N VAL A 903 14.98 5.30 37.57
CA VAL A 903 15.45 4.49 36.44
C VAL A 903 16.03 3.18 36.95
N GLU A 904 15.51 2.06 36.44
CA GLU A 904 15.98 0.70 36.74
C GLU A 904 16.88 0.17 35.62
N ALA A 905 16.50 0.41 34.37
CA ALA A 905 17.30 0.07 33.20
C ALA A 905 17.06 1.08 32.08
N ALA A 906 18.05 1.27 31.22
CA ALA A 906 17.89 1.99 29.98
C ALA A 906 18.85 1.42 28.93
N ASP A 907 18.36 1.27 27.70
CA ASP A 907 19.10 0.65 26.60
C ASP A 907 18.59 1.09 25.24
N ASN A 908 19.37 0.81 24.20
CA ASN A 908 18.89 0.77 22.83
C ASN A 908 18.57 -0.68 22.48
N PHE A 909 17.29 -0.99 22.27
CA PHE A 909 16.81 -2.36 22.20
C PHE A 909 17.51 -3.17 21.09
N GLU A 910 18.08 -4.30 21.50
CA GLU A 910 18.66 -5.32 20.63
C GLU A 910 17.88 -6.62 20.81
N TYR A 911 17.57 -7.27 19.69
CA TYR A 911 16.92 -8.58 19.69
C TYR A 911 17.81 -9.60 18.97
N SER A 912 18.10 -10.70 19.66
CA SER A 912 18.71 -11.89 19.07
C SER A 912 17.61 -12.92 18.83
N ASP A 913 17.32 -13.22 17.58
CA ASP A 913 16.27 -14.17 17.22
C ASP A 913 16.64 -15.58 17.72
N PRO A 914 15.80 -16.23 18.54
CA PRO A 914 16.13 -17.52 19.16
C PRO A 914 16.02 -18.71 18.20
N VAL A 915 15.64 -18.48 16.93
CA VAL A 915 15.46 -19.52 15.91
C VAL A 915 16.64 -19.54 14.94
N ASP A 916 17.00 -18.39 14.37
CA ASP A 916 18.07 -18.28 13.36
C ASP A 916 19.34 -17.56 13.85
N GLY A 917 19.32 -16.99 15.06
CA GLY A 917 20.46 -16.28 15.65
C GLY A 917 20.74 -14.91 15.05
N THR A 918 19.88 -14.40 14.16
CA THR A 918 20.03 -13.05 13.60
C THR A 918 19.89 -12.00 14.70
N ILE A 919 20.67 -10.91 14.59
CA ILE A 919 20.68 -9.84 15.59
C ILE A 919 20.20 -8.53 14.98
N SER A 920 19.08 -8.03 15.47
CA SER A 920 18.50 -6.74 15.10
C SER A 920 18.81 -5.70 16.16
N ARG A 921 19.65 -4.72 15.82
CA ARG A 921 20.08 -3.62 16.70
C ARG A 921 19.29 -2.34 16.44
N ASN A 922 19.41 -1.38 17.35
CA ASN A 922 18.88 -0.03 17.19
C ASN A 922 17.36 -0.01 16.98
N GLN A 923 16.62 -0.89 17.68
CA GLN A 923 15.19 -1.09 17.44
C GLN A 923 14.30 -0.13 18.26
N GLY A 924 14.91 0.66 19.16
CA GLY A 924 14.25 1.73 19.91
C GLY A 924 14.91 1.95 21.27
N LEU A 925 14.96 3.21 21.70
CA LEU A 925 15.51 3.59 23.00
C LEU A 925 14.47 3.34 24.08
N ARG A 926 14.85 2.69 25.17
CA ARG A 926 13.95 2.36 26.28
C ARG A 926 14.49 2.91 27.59
N ILE A 927 13.59 3.44 28.40
CA ILE A 927 13.84 3.84 29.78
C ILE A 927 12.81 3.11 30.63
N ILE A 928 13.29 2.21 31.48
CA ILE A 928 12.48 1.35 32.34
C ILE A 928 12.66 1.84 33.77
N PHE A 929 11.55 2.13 34.44
CA PHE A 929 11.53 2.60 35.82
C PHE A 929 11.15 1.47 36.77
N LYS A 930 11.60 1.59 38.02
CA LYS A 930 11.14 0.69 39.09
C LYS A 930 9.62 0.74 39.20
N GLY A 931 8.99 -0.44 39.19
CA GLY A 931 7.53 -0.56 39.23
C GLY A 931 6.88 -0.77 37.87
N ASP A 932 7.64 -1.24 36.86
CA ASP A 932 7.17 -1.65 35.54
C ASP A 932 6.64 -0.53 34.62
N SER A 933 6.88 0.76 34.95
CA SER A 933 6.64 1.88 34.02
C SER A 933 7.77 2.02 33.01
N ARG A 934 7.46 2.45 31.77
CA ARG A 934 8.41 2.55 30.66
C ARG A 934 8.15 3.79 29.78
N ILE A 935 9.23 4.35 29.24
CA ILE A 935 9.21 5.29 28.13
C ILE A 935 10.00 4.68 26.98
N ILE A 936 9.46 4.70 25.77
CA ILE A 936 10.15 4.21 24.57
C ILE A 936 10.15 5.30 23.49
N PHE A 937 11.28 5.47 22.81
CA PHE A 937 11.40 6.31 21.61
C PHE A 937 11.80 5.45 20.41
N ARG A 938 11.12 5.65 19.28
CA ARG A 938 11.47 5.02 18.00
C ARG A 938 11.46 6.05 16.89
N LEU A 939 12.42 5.91 15.98
CA LEU A 939 12.46 6.63 14.73
C LEU A 939 12.00 5.70 13.60
N SER A 940 11.08 6.17 12.75
CA SER A 940 10.49 5.39 11.67
C SER A 940 10.26 6.26 10.42
N GLY A 941 10.07 5.63 9.27
CA GLY A 941 9.68 6.30 8.02
C GLY A 941 10.70 7.33 7.55
N THR A 942 11.94 6.91 7.30
CA THR A 942 13.01 7.78 6.78
C THR A 942 12.98 7.81 5.24
N ASP A 943 11.88 8.28 4.67
CA ASP A 943 11.76 8.47 3.22
C ASP A 943 11.96 9.94 2.83
N SER A 944 11.74 10.27 1.55
CA SER A 944 11.95 11.61 1.00
C SER A 944 11.03 12.68 1.59
N PHE A 945 10.01 12.33 2.39
CA PHE A 945 9.01 13.26 2.92
C PHE A 945 9.25 13.64 4.40
N GLY A 946 10.26 13.07 5.06
CA GLY A 946 10.64 13.39 6.44
C GLY A 946 10.88 12.14 7.28
N ALA A 947 10.86 12.30 8.61
CA ALA A 947 10.92 11.20 9.57
C ALA A 947 9.71 11.21 10.50
N THR A 948 9.39 10.08 11.11
CA THR A 948 8.38 9.98 12.17
C THR A 948 9.02 9.51 13.46
N VAL A 949 8.98 10.37 14.49
CA VAL A 949 9.37 10.01 15.85
C VAL A 949 8.13 9.53 16.61
N ARG A 950 8.19 8.31 17.13
CA ARG A 950 7.13 7.71 17.95
C ARG A 950 7.57 7.61 19.39
N LEU A 951 6.80 8.23 20.27
CA LEU A 951 6.98 8.21 21.71
C LEU A 951 5.89 7.34 22.34
N TYR A 952 6.29 6.33 23.10
CA TYR A 952 5.38 5.42 23.79
C TYR A 952 5.56 5.58 25.30
N ILE A 953 4.43 5.70 26.00
CA ILE A 953 4.40 5.81 27.46
C ILE A 953 3.59 4.63 28.00
N ASP A 954 4.18 3.86 28.91
CA ASP A 954 3.55 2.74 29.60
C ASP A 954 3.68 2.95 31.11
N SER A 955 2.56 3.08 31.82
CA SER A 955 2.52 3.32 33.26
C SER A 955 1.69 2.25 33.96
N TYR A 956 2.37 1.35 34.66
CA TYR A 956 1.72 0.30 35.41
C TYR A 956 1.14 0.82 36.74
N GLU A 957 -0.13 0.50 36.99
CA GLU A 957 -0.85 0.82 38.22
C GLU A 957 -1.54 -0.43 38.78
N LYS A 958 -1.40 -0.64 40.09
CA LYS A 958 -1.99 -1.78 40.81
C LYS A 958 -2.94 -1.37 41.93
N ASP A 959 -2.91 -0.11 42.34
CA ASP A 959 -3.83 0.42 43.35
C ASP A 959 -5.23 0.49 42.75
N ILE A 960 -6.14 -0.29 43.31
CA ILE A 960 -7.54 -0.41 42.85
C ILE A 960 -8.22 0.96 42.76
N ASN A 961 -7.87 1.91 43.64
CA ASN A 961 -8.46 3.25 43.65
C ASN A 961 -7.94 4.15 42.52
N LYS A 962 -6.94 3.69 41.76
CA LYS A 962 -6.28 4.43 40.68
C LYS A 962 -6.39 3.76 39.32
N LEU A 963 -6.98 2.57 39.22
CA LEU A 963 -7.12 1.83 37.96
C LEU A 963 -8.08 2.49 36.95
N PHE A 964 -9.03 3.29 37.42
CA PHE A 964 -10.11 3.85 36.58
C PHE A 964 -9.97 5.36 36.34
N ARG A 965 -8.74 5.88 36.43
CA ARG A 965 -8.48 7.28 36.07
C ARG A 965 -8.49 7.43 34.55
N ASP A 966 -8.65 8.67 34.12
CA ASP A 966 -8.40 9.04 32.74
C ASP A 966 -6.94 8.73 32.37
N PRO A 967 -6.66 8.05 31.24
CA PRO A 967 -5.30 7.71 30.83
C PRO A 967 -4.38 8.91 30.65
N GLN A 968 -4.86 10.02 30.08
CA GLN A 968 -4.04 11.20 29.85
C GLN A 968 -3.59 11.81 31.19
N VAL A 969 -4.46 11.82 32.20
CA VAL A 969 -4.10 12.23 33.56
C VAL A 969 -3.10 11.26 34.20
N ALA A 970 -3.28 9.95 34.02
CA ALA A 970 -2.38 8.94 34.59
C ALA A 970 -0.97 8.94 33.97
N LEU A 971 -0.86 9.37 32.71
CA LEU A 971 0.37 9.35 31.92
C LEU A 971 1.10 10.70 31.87
N ALA A 972 0.45 11.81 32.22
CA ALA A 972 0.96 13.18 32.10
C ALA A 972 2.38 13.37 32.68
N GLU A 973 2.68 12.75 33.83
CA GLU A 973 3.98 12.87 34.48
C GLU A 973 5.11 12.20 33.69
N LEU A 974 4.87 10.99 33.17
CA LEU A 974 5.86 10.29 32.33
C LEU A 974 6.00 10.96 30.96
N VAL A 975 4.90 11.50 30.40
CA VAL A 975 4.96 12.34 29.19
C VAL A 975 5.86 13.56 29.46
N THR A 976 5.70 14.22 30.60
CA THR A 976 6.53 15.38 30.98
C THR A 976 8.02 14.99 31.05
N ILE A 977 8.35 13.85 31.68
CA ILE A 977 9.73 13.35 31.73
C ILE A 977 10.25 13.06 30.32
N ALA A 978 9.46 12.39 29.48
CA ALA A 978 9.85 12.06 28.12
C ALA A 978 10.16 13.31 27.29
N LEU A 979 9.29 14.31 27.33
CA LEU A 979 9.47 15.57 26.60
C LEU A 979 10.71 16.34 27.08
N GLN A 980 10.96 16.36 28.39
CA GLN A 980 12.14 17.02 28.96
C GLN A 980 13.45 16.33 28.58
N LEU A 981 13.45 14.98 28.55
CA LEU A 981 14.64 14.20 28.19
C LEU A 981 14.97 14.34 26.70
N SER A 982 13.96 14.25 25.83
CA SER A 982 14.18 14.31 24.38
C SER A 982 14.34 15.73 23.84
N GLN A 983 13.75 16.74 24.51
CA GLN A 983 13.63 18.10 23.98
C GLN A 983 13.02 18.10 22.58
N ILE A 984 12.06 17.20 22.34
CA ILE A 984 11.49 16.97 21.01
C ILE A 984 10.83 18.24 20.45
N HIS A 985 10.20 19.05 21.29
CA HIS A 985 9.54 20.29 20.85
C HIS A 985 10.55 21.34 20.36
N GLU A 986 11.63 21.54 21.11
CA GLU A 986 12.70 22.47 20.76
C GLU A 986 13.46 22.02 19.51
N ARG A 987 13.69 20.71 19.37
CA ARG A 987 14.48 20.15 18.26
C ARG A 987 13.69 20.05 16.97
N THR A 988 12.42 19.64 17.03
CA THR A 988 11.61 19.43 15.81
C THR A 988 10.70 20.62 15.49
N GLY A 989 10.67 21.66 16.32
CA GLY A 989 9.77 22.82 16.18
C GLY A 989 8.29 22.50 16.39
N ARG A 990 7.95 21.28 16.82
CA ARG A 990 6.57 20.83 17.04
C ARG A 990 6.08 21.27 18.41
N ARG A 991 4.84 21.73 18.51
CA ARG A 991 4.20 22.09 19.79
C ARG A 991 3.47 20.93 20.46
N GLY A 992 3.28 19.83 19.75
CA GLY A 992 2.55 18.64 20.17
C GLY A 992 2.68 17.52 19.15
N PRO A 993 2.24 16.30 19.47
CA PRO A 993 2.21 15.19 18.52
C PRO A 993 1.19 15.47 17.40
N THR A 994 1.45 14.90 16.21
CA THR A 994 0.50 14.89 15.09
C THR A 994 -0.68 13.97 15.40
N VAL A 995 -0.41 12.78 15.95
CA VAL A 995 -1.42 11.77 16.31
C VAL A 995 -1.19 11.28 17.73
N ILE A 996 -2.29 11.08 18.47
CA ILE A 996 -2.30 10.43 19.78
C ILE A 996 -3.16 9.18 19.69
N THR A 997 -2.63 8.05 20.16
CA THR A 997 -3.34 6.75 20.24
C THR A 997 -3.38 6.24 21.67
#